data_AF-A0AAV6Y0S7-F1
#
_entry.id   AF-A0AAV6Y0S7-F1
#
_cell.length_a   1.000
_cell.length_b   1.000
_cell.length_c   1.000
_cell.angle_alpha   90.00
_cell.angle_beta   90.00
_cell.angle_gamma   90.00
#
_symmetry.space_group_name_H-M   'P 1'
#
loop_
_entity.id
_entity.type
_entity.pdbx_description
1 polymer ?
#
loop_
_entity_poly.entity_id
_entity_poly.type
_entity_poly.pdbx_seq_one_letter_code
_entity_poly.pdbx_strand_id
1 'polypeptide(L)'
;MQGAMNYTRALHLLTVVLVSLASIIRGKWVPTSSPCDFPAIYNFGDSNSDTGGISAAFWPISPPYGVSFFQKPAGRNSDGRLIIDFIAEHLGLPYLNSYLDSIGTSFRHGANFATGGSTIRRQNETIFENGISPFSLDIQTLQFDQFKLRTNELYHQALNSFEKSKLPRPREFSKALYTFDIGQNDIVTGFRKLPTPQLRAAIPDIRLYHQGARAFWIHNTGPIGCLPAATFYIRNSNPGFLNKYGCIKSHNSIAVELNRQLKARMHTLRAELPRAAITYVDIYSAQYHLIRNAQIYGFSDPLKICCGLHENNVHVWCGQRTIINGSEIFGAACGAPATCISWDGVHYSQAANQWVANHILNGSFSDPPMPIARAYTGGIAAAFYPPASPCGETYFHRPAGRASDGRLIIDFLAEHLGLPYLSPYLDSIESNYRHGANFATGGATVMRPNESWFENGVSPFSLEIQVEHYTQLKDRTDYFYKAKKHSVTKRLPRPEDISTALFTIDIGQNDIAAGIRKLSFDDQKKAVPQIVSQYTAQIQVLYQRGGRTFWIHNTGPIGCLPVATVKVKDPVPGYLDEHGCVKSQNDVAVEFNKQLKDEIVKLRSELSEAAIIYVDMYSVKYELITNGKNQGFENPFGICCGYHGIGYDVWCGNKGNVNGSEVFGGSCENPSGVVSWDGVHYSEAANRWIANRIVDGSSSDPPIAISRACHKQI
;
A
#
# COMPACT_ATOMS: atom_id res chain seq x y z
N MET A 1 -19.38 35.43 -81.28
CA MET A 1 -19.35 35.57 -79.81
C MET A 1 -19.11 34.21 -79.15
N GLN A 2 -17.90 33.64 -79.30
CA GLN A 2 -17.52 32.34 -78.71
C GLN A 2 -16.10 32.35 -78.12
N GLY A 3 -15.24 33.30 -78.52
CA GLY A 3 -13.91 33.47 -77.94
C GLY A 3 -13.87 34.14 -76.56
N ALA A 4 -14.84 35.00 -76.23
CA ALA A 4 -14.85 35.74 -74.96
C ALA A 4 -15.32 34.91 -73.74
N MET A 5 -16.11 33.85 -73.95
CA MET A 5 -16.55 32.95 -72.86
C MET A 5 -15.51 31.90 -72.48
N ASN A 6 -14.60 31.53 -73.38
CA ASN A 6 -13.57 30.52 -73.10
C ASN A 6 -12.41 31.11 -72.27
N TYR A 7 -12.11 32.40 -72.41
CA TYR A 7 -11.10 33.06 -71.59
C TYR A 7 -11.54 33.21 -70.13
N THR A 8 -12.80 33.57 -69.86
CA THR A 8 -13.33 33.69 -68.49
C THR A 8 -13.45 32.35 -67.77
N ARG A 9 -13.81 31.27 -68.49
CA ARG A 9 -13.84 29.91 -67.92
C ARG A 9 -12.43 29.36 -67.66
N ALA A 10 -11.46 29.60 -68.54
CA ALA A 10 -10.08 29.20 -68.33
C ALA A 10 -9.42 29.96 -67.17
N LEU A 11 -9.67 31.27 -67.05
CA LEU A 11 -9.20 32.06 -65.91
C LEU A 11 -9.84 31.58 -64.60
N HIS A 12 -11.15 31.33 -64.57
CA HIS A 12 -11.81 30.80 -63.36
C HIS A 12 -11.33 29.41 -62.97
N LEU A 13 -11.08 28.50 -63.92
CA LEU A 13 -10.48 27.19 -63.63
C LEU A 13 -9.05 27.32 -63.10
N LEU A 14 -8.22 28.21 -63.66
CA LEU A 14 -6.87 28.46 -63.18
C LEU A 14 -6.89 29.07 -61.75
N THR A 15 -7.82 29.99 -61.49
CA THR A 15 -7.96 30.62 -60.16
C THR A 15 -8.48 29.63 -59.12
N VAL A 16 -9.43 28.76 -59.47
CA VAL A 16 -9.94 27.70 -58.58
C VAL A 16 -8.87 26.65 -58.31
N VAL A 17 -8.08 26.25 -59.31
CA VAL A 17 -6.95 25.32 -59.12
C VAL A 17 -5.85 25.94 -58.26
N LEU A 18 -5.49 27.21 -58.46
CA LEU A 18 -4.50 27.92 -57.64
C LEU A 18 -4.99 28.17 -56.20
N VAL A 19 -6.28 28.46 -55.98
CA VAL A 19 -6.87 28.56 -54.63
C VAL A 19 -6.97 27.18 -53.97
N SER A 20 -7.20 26.11 -54.74
CA SER A 20 -7.20 24.73 -54.23
C SER A 20 -5.79 24.27 -53.83
N LEU A 21 -4.78 24.58 -54.64
CA LEU A 21 -3.36 24.33 -54.32
C LEU A 21 -2.88 25.19 -53.14
N ALA A 22 -3.29 26.45 -53.05
CA ALA A 22 -3.02 27.30 -51.89
C ALA A 22 -3.77 26.85 -50.61
N SER A 23 -4.91 26.16 -50.75
CA SER A 23 -5.64 25.54 -49.63
C SER A 23 -5.03 24.21 -49.19
N ILE A 24 -4.41 23.46 -50.11
CA ILE A 24 -3.65 22.23 -49.79
C ILE A 24 -2.31 22.59 -49.11
N ILE A 25 -1.72 23.75 -49.44
CA ILE A 25 -0.47 24.25 -48.81
C ILE A 25 -0.74 25.06 -47.51
N ARG A 26 -2.01 25.34 -47.19
CA ARG A 26 -2.43 25.95 -45.90
C ARG A 26 -2.96 24.95 -44.87
N GLY A 27 -2.77 23.65 -45.08
CA GLY A 27 -2.67 22.74 -43.94
C GLY A 27 -1.48 23.23 -43.13
N LYS A 28 -1.73 23.84 -41.95
CA LYS A 28 -0.66 24.22 -41.02
C LYS A 28 0.29 23.03 -40.93
N TRP A 29 1.51 23.19 -41.44
CA TRP A 29 2.60 22.28 -41.16
C TRP A 29 2.80 22.39 -39.65
N VAL A 30 2.11 21.55 -38.88
CA VAL A 30 2.38 21.38 -37.45
C VAL A 30 3.78 20.78 -37.46
N PRO A 31 4.81 21.50 -37.00
CA PRO A 31 6.15 20.94 -36.93
C PRO A 31 6.02 19.64 -36.13
N THR A 32 6.46 18.52 -36.70
CA THR A 32 6.53 17.27 -35.95
C THR A 32 7.37 17.55 -34.71
N SER A 33 6.74 17.63 -33.54
CA SER A 33 7.45 17.86 -32.30
C SER A 33 8.51 16.78 -32.11
N SER A 34 9.69 17.17 -31.63
CA SER A 34 10.73 16.21 -31.26
C SER A 34 10.17 15.22 -30.24
N PRO A 35 10.60 13.95 -30.27
CA PRO A 35 10.26 13.00 -29.22
C PRO A 35 10.54 13.58 -27.83
N CYS A 36 9.62 13.36 -26.90
CA CYS A 36 9.76 13.67 -25.49
C CYS A 36 10.81 12.77 -24.86
N ASP A 37 11.73 13.38 -24.13
CA ASP A 37 12.75 12.69 -23.34
C ASP A 37 12.27 12.62 -21.89
N PHE A 38 11.58 11.54 -21.52
CA PHE A 38 11.06 11.34 -20.18
C PHE A 38 12.20 10.86 -19.26
N PRO A 39 12.59 11.61 -18.22
CA PRO A 39 13.67 11.19 -17.32
C PRO A 39 13.22 10.12 -16.32
N ALA A 40 11.90 9.98 -16.10
CA ALA A 40 11.31 9.10 -15.10
C ALA A 40 9.85 8.76 -15.42
N ILE A 41 9.35 7.63 -14.87
CA ILE A 41 7.94 7.24 -14.89
C ILE A 41 7.43 7.08 -13.45
N TYR A 42 6.28 7.69 -13.14
CA TYR A 42 5.54 7.45 -11.90
C TYR A 42 4.23 6.73 -12.21
N ASN A 43 4.11 5.49 -11.76
CA ASN A 43 2.95 4.65 -12.06
C ASN A 43 2.03 4.51 -10.85
N PHE A 44 0.73 4.55 -11.10
CA PHE A 44 -0.35 4.31 -10.14
C PHE A 44 -1.27 3.25 -10.74
N GLY A 45 -1.83 2.37 -9.93
CA GLY A 45 -2.62 1.31 -10.50
C GLY A 45 -2.99 0.16 -9.59
N ASP A 46 -3.45 -0.92 -10.23
CA ASP A 46 -3.72 -2.20 -9.61
C ASP A 46 -2.72 -3.29 -10.06
N SER A 47 -3.12 -4.56 -9.99
CA SER A 47 -2.29 -5.71 -10.34
C SER A 47 -1.81 -5.73 -11.79
N ASN A 48 -2.49 -5.04 -12.71
CA ASN A 48 -2.10 -4.96 -14.13
C ASN A 48 -0.81 -4.15 -14.35
N SER A 49 -0.45 -3.30 -13.39
CA SER A 49 0.77 -2.51 -13.43
C SER A 49 1.62 -2.63 -12.16
N ASP A 50 1.29 -3.53 -11.23
CA ASP A 50 2.04 -3.76 -9.99
C ASP A 50 3.40 -4.43 -10.24
N THR A 51 4.49 -3.73 -9.87
CA THR A 51 5.87 -4.23 -9.99
C THR A 51 6.46 -4.74 -8.66
N GLY A 52 5.61 -5.09 -7.69
CA GLY A 52 5.99 -5.70 -6.40
C GLY A 52 5.44 -5.00 -5.16
N GLY A 53 4.51 -4.03 -5.30
CA GLY A 53 3.84 -3.36 -4.20
C GLY A 53 3.05 -4.30 -3.31
N ILE A 54 2.22 -5.19 -3.89
CA ILE A 54 1.53 -6.19 -3.07
C ILE A 54 2.51 -7.16 -2.40
N SER A 55 3.61 -7.51 -3.08
CA SER A 55 4.63 -8.41 -2.54
C SER A 55 5.37 -7.81 -1.34
N ALA A 56 5.75 -6.54 -1.45
CA ALA A 56 6.40 -5.82 -0.38
C ALA A 56 5.45 -5.62 0.82
N ALA A 57 4.17 -5.32 0.55
CA ALA A 57 3.19 -5.00 1.58
C ALA A 57 2.66 -6.22 2.35
N PHE A 58 2.52 -7.38 1.72
CA PHE A 58 1.85 -8.52 2.35
C PHE A 58 2.63 -9.81 2.22
N TRP A 59 2.60 -10.45 1.06
CA TRP A 59 3.27 -11.73 0.81
C TRP A 59 3.89 -11.75 -0.58
N PRO A 60 5.06 -12.38 -0.75
CA PRO A 60 5.69 -12.49 -2.04
C PRO A 60 4.77 -13.22 -3.02
N ILE A 61 4.62 -12.69 -4.23
CA ILE A 61 4.05 -13.47 -5.33
C ILE A 61 4.93 -14.71 -5.50
N SER A 62 4.31 -15.89 -5.50
CA SER A 62 5.00 -17.17 -5.51
C SER A 62 5.27 -17.68 -6.93
N PRO A 63 6.14 -18.68 -7.14
CA PRO A 63 6.23 -19.37 -8.42
C PRO A 63 4.86 -20.00 -8.79
N PRO A 64 4.49 -20.07 -10.09
CA PRO A 64 5.33 -19.89 -11.27
C PRO A 64 5.29 -18.48 -11.89
N TYR A 65 4.82 -17.45 -11.19
CA TYR A 65 4.87 -16.08 -11.70
C TYR A 65 6.33 -15.66 -12.02
N GLY A 66 6.51 -14.91 -13.12
CA GLY A 66 7.82 -14.49 -13.62
C GLY A 66 8.64 -15.54 -14.40
N VAL A 67 8.12 -16.76 -14.59
CA VAL A 67 8.82 -17.88 -15.26
C VAL A 67 9.31 -17.57 -16.69
N SER A 68 8.58 -16.79 -17.47
CA SER A 68 8.88 -16.53 -18.89
C SER A 68 9.98 -15.50 -19.12
N PHE A 69 10.32 -14.68 -18.12
CA PHE A 69 11.31 -13.60 -18.30
C PHE A 69 12.26 -13.45 -17.12
N PHE A 70 11.72 -13.24 -15.92
CA PHE A 70 12.55 -13.04 -14.73
C PHE A 70 13.19 -14.35 -14.23
N GLN A 71 12.68 -15.50 -14.66
CA GLN A 71 13.09 -16.86 -14.25
C GLN A 71 12.89 -17.11 -12.74
N LYS A 72 12.13 -16.24 -12.08
CA LYS A 72 11.72 -16.29 -10.69
C LYS A 72 10.59 -15.28 -10.46
N PRO A 73 9.85 -15.38 -9.35
CA PRO A 73 8.91 -14.33 -8.99
C PRO A 73 9.60 -12.98 -8.83
N ALA A 74 9.03 -11.97 -9.46
CA ALA A 74 9.54 -10.59 -9.46
C ALA A 74 8.46 -9.59 -9.04
N GLY A 75 7.42 -10.05 -8.34
CA GLY A 75 6.33 -9.20 -7.84
C GLY A 75 5.33 -8.75 -8.91
N ARG A 76 5.35 -9.34 -10.11
CA ARG A 76 4.37 -9.08 -11.19
C ARG A 76 3.31 -10.17 -11.20
N ASN A 77 2.04 -9.80 -11.36
CA ASN A 77 0.94 -10.75 -11.61
C ASN A 77 0.91 -11.20 -13.08
N SER A 78 2.02 -11.76 -13.55
CA SER A 78 2.17 -12.33 -14.89
C SER A 78 3.28 -13.39 -14.89
N ASP A 79 3.37 -14.19 -15.94
CA ASP A 79 4.54 -15.06 -16.19
C ASP A 79 5.80 -14.24 -16.54
N GLY A 80 5.70 -12.93 -16.72
CA GLY A 80 6.86 -12.06 -16.94
C GLY A 80 6.53 -10.58 -16.78
N ARG A 81 6.91 -9.78 -17.77
CA ARG A 81 6.74 -8.33 -17.84
C ARG A 81 5.29 -7.90 -18.00
N LEU A 82 4.95 -6.79 -17.35
CA LEU A 82 3.67 -6.08 -17.50
C LEU A 82 3.76 -5.00 -18.58
N ILE A 83 2.61 -4.40 -18.96
CA ILE A 83 2.58 -3.28 -19.92
C ILE A 83 3.49 -2.13 -19.49
N ILE A 84 3.56 -1.84 -18.18
CA ILE A 84 4.43 -0.80 -17.63
C ILE A 84 5.93 -1.09 -17.82
N ASP A 85 6.33 -2.36 -17.79
CA ASP A 85 7.73 -2.76 -18.04
C ASP A 85 8.08 -2.51 -19.53
N PHE A 86 7.16 -2.80 -20.46
CA PHE A 86 7.33 -2.49 -21.89
C PHE A 86 7.30 -0.98 -22.19
N ILE A 87 6.52 -0.19 -21.45
CA ILE A 87 6.58 1.28 -21.50
C ILE A 87 7.99 1.77 -21.11
N ALA A 88 8.55 1.24 -20.02
CA ALA A 88 9.90 1.60 -19.57
C ALA A 88 10.96 1.24 -20.62
N GLU A 89 10.90 0.03 -21.20
CA GLU A 89 11.79 -0.39 -22.29
C GLU A 89 11.71 0.53 -23.50
N HIS A 90 10.49 0.89 -23.93
CA HIS A 90 10.28 1.76 -25.08
C HIS A 90 10.85 3.18 -24.87
N LEU A 91 10.84 3.66 -23.62
CA LEU A 91 11.40 4.96 -23.24
C LEU A 91 12.90 4.89 -22.89
N GLY A 92 13.53 3.71 -22.96
CA GLY A 92 14.94 3.53 -22.61
C GLY A 92 15.22 3.69 -21.11
N LEU A 93 14.21 3.47 -20.26
CA LEU A 93 14.30 3.58 -18.81
C LEU A 93 14.40 2.19 -18.15
N PRO A 94 15.01 2.08 -16.95
CA PRO A 94 15.00 0.84 -16.19
C PRO A 94 13.59 0.48 -15.73
N TYR A 95 13.34 -0.80 -15.45
CA TYR A 95 12.09 -1.23 -14.83
C TYR A 95 11.85 -0.53 -13.50
N LEU A 96 10.60 -0.17 -13.25
CA LEU A 96 10.23 0.54 -12.04
C LEU A 96 10.33 -0.35 -10.81
N ASN A 97 10.89 0.22 -9.75
CA ASN A 97 10.82 -0.36 -8.41
C ASN A 97 9.50 0.03 -7.77
N SER A 98 8.93 -0.89 -6.99
CA SER A 98 7.79 -0.55 -6.14
C SER A 98 8.19 0.48 -5.08
N TYR A 99 7.32 1.46 -4.82
CA TYR A 99 7.47 2.41 -3.72
C TYR A 99 7.53 1.74 -2.35
N LEU A 100 6.85 0.61 -2.17
CA LEU A 100 6.84 -0.12 -0.89
C LEU A 100 8.04 -1.05 -0.73
N ASP A 101 8.86 -1.22 -1.78
CA ASP A 101 10.03 -2.08 -1.72
C ASP A 101 11.24 -1.35 -1.11
N SER A 102 11.70 -1.86 0.03
CA SER A 102 12.72 -1.22 0.84
C SER A 102 14.17 -1.66 0.61
N ILE A 103 14.41 -2.70 -0.19
CA ILE A 103 15.77 -3.24 -0.35
C ILE A 103 16.26 -3.18 -1.79
N GLY A 104 17.38 -2.49 -1.98
CA GLY A 104 18.08 -2.47 -3.27
C GLY A 104 17.37 -1.65 -4.36
N THR A 105 16.38 -0.85 -3.99
CA THR A 105 15.64 0.00 -4.90
C THR A 105 16.43 1.26 -5.27
N SER A 106 16.16 1.75 -6.47
CA SER A 106 16.62 3.04 -6.97
C SER A 106 15.42 3.74 -7.58
N PHE A 107 15.20 4.98 -7.18
CA PHE A 107 14.07 5.79 -7.64
C PHE A 107 14.50 6.89 -8.59
N ARG A 108 15.74 6.84 -9.07
CA ARG A 108 16.31 7.84 -9.97
C ARG A 108 15.45 8.07 -11.22
N HIS A 109 14.87 7.01 -11.75
CA HIS A 109 14.05 7.02 -12.97
C HIS A 109 12.56 6.78 -12.67
N GLY A 110 12.13 7.12 -11.45
CA GLY A 110 10.74 7.04 -11.04
C GLY A 110 10.44 5.87 -10.10
N ALA A 111 9.16 5.70 -9.80
CA ALA A 111 8.65 4.76 -8.80
C ALA A 111 7.26 4.25 -9.18
N ASN A 112 6.92 3.05 -8.71
CA ASN A 112 5.61 2.47 -8.93
C ASN A 112 4.82 2.34 -7.62
N PHE A 113 3.65 2.99 -7.56
CA PHE A 113 2.74 2.99 -6.41
C PHE A 113 1.58 2.01 -6.57
N ALA A 114 1.46 1.34 -7.72
CA ALA A 114 0.43 0.34 -7.97
C ALA A 114 0.55 -0.86 -7.01
N THR A 115 -0.59 -1.39 -6.58
CA THR A 115 -0.64 -2.64 -5.79
C THR A 115 -1.78 -3.54 -6.25
N GLY A 116 -1.56 -4.85 -6.28
CA GLY A 116 -2.61 -5.81 -6.62
C GLY A 116 -3.87 -5.65 -5.79
N GLY A 117 -5.06 -5.72 -6.43
CA GLY A 117 -6.34 -5.55 -5.73
C GLY A 117 -6.73 -4.10 -5.40
N SER A 118 -5.96 -3.10 -5.83
CA SER A 118 -6.30 -1.67 -5.62
C SER A 118 -7.54 -1.23 -6.38
N THR A 119 -8.30 -0.35 -5.74
CA THR A 119 -9.51 0.30 -6.26
C THR A 119 -9.33 1.82 -6.35
N ILE A 120 -10.15 2.48 -7.18
CA ILE A 120 -10.20 3.95 -7.26
C ILE A 120 -10.69 4.51 -5.92
N ARG A 121 -11.76 3.93 -5.36
CA ARG A 121 -12.28 4.33 -4.04
C ARG A 121 -11.86 3.37 -2.95
N ARG A 122 -11.69 3.88 -1.72
CA ARG A 122 -11.59 3.06 -0.51
C ARG A 122 -12.77 2.09 -0.41
N GLN A 123 -12.50 0.87 0.03
CA GLN A 123 -13.51 -0.17 0.27
C GLN A 123 -13.58 -0.52 1.75
N ASN A 124 -14.78 -0.92 2.19
CA ASN A 124 -15.02 -1.45 3.53
C ASN A 124 -14.72 -2.95 3.63
N GLU A 125 -13.58 -3.37 3.11
CA GLU A 125 -13.18 -4.78 3.08
C GLU A 125 -11.67 -4.86 3.07
N THR A 126 -11.15 -6.03 3.41
CA THR A 126 -9.71 -6.25 3.52
C THR A 126 -9.17 -7.17 2.44
N ILE A 127 -7.83 -7.18 2.32
CA ILE A 127 -7.09 -8.11 1.47
C ILE A 127 -7.34 -9.56 1.88
N PHE A 128 -7.66 -9.82 3.15
CA PHE A 128 -7.89 -11.15 3.70
C PHE A 128 -9.30 -11.70 3.44
N GLU A 129 -10.25 -10.83 3.10
CA GLU A 129 -11.64 -11.22 2.84
C GLU A 129 -11.90 -11.45 1.36
N ASN A 130 -11.64 -10.43 0.53
CA ASN A 130 -11.98 -10.44 -0.88
C ASN A 130 -10.81 -10.00 -1.79
N GLY A 131 -9.58 -9.97 -1.26
CA GLY A 131 -8.40 -9.57 -2.02
C GLY A 131 -8.38 -8.09 -2.39
N ILE A 132 -9.06 -7.23 -1.62
CA ILE A 132 -9.09 -5.79 -1.86
C ILE A 132 -7.93 -5.12 -1.11
N SER A 133 -7.09 -4.40 -1.86
CA SER A 133 -5.94 -3.72 -1.29
C SER A 133 -6.35 -2.49 -0.48
N PRO A 134 -5.69 -2.22 0.66
CA PRO A 134 -5.88 -0.97 1.41
C PRO A 134 -5.26 0.24 0.69
N PHE A 135 -4.51 0.03 -0.40
CA PHE A 135 -3.85 1.11 -1.15
C PHE A 135 -4.73 1.54 -2.33
N SER A 136 -5.88 2.16 -2.05
CA SER A 136 -6.71 2.80 -3.09
C SER A 136 -5.98 3.97 -3.76
N LEU A 137 -6.50 4.45 -4.89
CA LEU A 137 -5.83 5.48 -5.70
C LEU A 137 -5.43 6.74 -4.89
N ASP A 138 -6.29 7.17 -3.96
CA ASP A 138 -6.00 8.29 -3.07
C ASP A 138 -4.85 8.00 -2.10
N ILE A 139 -4.68 6.75 -1.67
CA ILE A 139 -3.57 6.33 -0.80
C ILE A 139 -2.28 6.26 -1.59
N GLN A 140 -2.31 5.70 -2.81
CA GLN A 140 -1.15 5.74 -3.71
C GLN A 140 -0.74 7.18 -4.02
N THR A 141 -1.72 8.09 -4.11
CA THR A 141 -1.50 9.52 -4.28
C THR A 141 -0.78 10.14 -3.08
N LEU A 142 -1.25 9.87 -1.86
CA LEU A 142 -0.61 10.32 -0.62
C LEU A 142 0.82 9.77 -0.49
N GLN A 143 1.03 8.51 -0.87
CA GLN A 143 2.36 7.89 -0.91
C GLN A 143 3.29 8.62 -1.88
N PHE A 144 2.80 8.99 -3.07
CA PHE A 144 3.59 9.78 -4.03
C PHE A 144 3.93 11.17 -3.50
N ASP A 145 2.99 11.85 -2.84
CA ASP A 145 3.25 13.18 -2.28
C ASP A 145 4.31 13.12 -1.17
N GLN A 146 4.21 12.15 -0.27
CA GLN A 146 5.24 11.86 0.73
C GLN A 146 6.59 11.55 0.07
N PHE A 147 6.60 10.66 -0.92
CA PHE A 147 7.78 10.28 -1.68
C PHE A 147 8.47 11.50 -2.29
N LYS A 148 7.71 12.37 -2.97
CA LYS A 148 8.23 13.56 -3.64
C LYS A 148 8.83 14.56 -2.64
N LEU A 149 8.15 14.81 -1.52
CA LEU A 149 8.65 15.70 -0.47
C LEU A 149 9.94 15.16 0.16
N ARG A 150 9.93 13.88 0.52
CA ARG A 150 11.06 13.23 1.18
C ARG A 150 12.27 13.15 0.25
N THR A 151 12.09 12.71 -0.99
CA THR A 151 13.20 12.66 -1.95
C THR A 151 13.76 14.04 -2.30
N ASN A 152 12.93 15.09 -2.30
CA ASN A 152 13.40 16.45 -2.49
C ASN A 152 14.29 16.91 -1.33
N GLU A 153 13.84 16.74 -0.08
CA GLU A 153 14.62 17.03 1.12
C GLU A 153 15.98 16.32 1.07
N LEU A 154 15.96 15.01 0.82
CA LEU A 154 17.16 14.18 0.80
C LEU A 154 18.10 14.51 -0.36
N TYR A 155 17.57 14.86 -1.53
CA TYR A 155 18.41 15.28 -2.65
C TYR A 155 19.24 16.54 -2.33
N HIS A 156 18.71 17.42 -1.47
CA HIS A 156 19.39 18.62 -0.99
C HIS A 156 20.33 18.35 0.19
N GLN A 157 20.01 17.37 1.05
CA GLN A 157 20.85 16.96 2.19
C GLN A 157 21.99 15.99 1.82
N ALA A 158 21.87 15.26 0.70
CA ALA A 158 22.81 14.21 0.32
C ALA A 158 24.27 14.72 0.24
N LEU A 159 25.13 14.16 1.10
CA LEU A 159 26.53 14.55 1.27
C LEU A 159 27.45 13.97 0.18
N ASN A 160 27.03 12.88 -0.48
CA ASN A 160 27.82 12.22 -1.52
C ASN A 160 27.04 11.98 -2.81
N SER A 161 27.78 11.84 -3.91
CA SER A 161 27.23 11.66 -5.25
C SER A 161 26.51 10.32 -5.43
N PHE A 162 26.88 9.29 -4.66
CA PHE A 162 26.28 7.96 -4.76
C PHE A 162 24.84 7.95 -4.24
N GLU A 163 24.57 8.50 -3.06
CA GLU A 163 23.21 8.60 -2.51
C GLU A 163 22.33 9.49 -3.39
N LYS A 164 22.88 10.62 -3.81
CA LYS A 164 22.21 11.54 -4.74
C LYS A 164 21.90 10.89 -6.10
N SER A 165 22.68 9.90 -6.54
CA SER A 165 22.46 9.21 -7.82
C SER A 165 21.22 8.32 -7.83
N LYS A 166 20.76 7.85 -6.66
CA LYS A 166 19.60 6.96 -6.50
C LYS A 166 18.28 7.69 -6.31
N LEU A 167 18.33 8.98 -5.98
CA LEU A 167 17.16 9.81 -5.74
C LEU A 167 16.66 10.45 -7.05
N PRO A 168 15.34 10.66 -7.20
CA PRO A 168 14.81 11.54 -8.23
C PRO A 168 15.44 12.93 -8.14
N ARG A 169 15.64 13.57 -9.29
CA ARG A 169 16.04 14.97 -9.32
C ARG A 169 14.79 15.84 -9.19
N PRO A 170 14.72 16.81 -8.25
CA PRO A 170 13.53 17.64 -8.03
C PRO A 170 12.97 18.31 -9.30
N ARG A 171 13.85 18.78 -10.19
CA ARG A 171 13.48 19.41 -11.46
C ARG A 171 12.90 18.46 -12.51
N GLU A 172 13.05 17.15 -12.34
CA GLU A 172 12.62 16.13 -13.29
C GLU A 172 11.17 15.66 -13.05
N PHE A 173 10.60 15.89 -11.85
CA PHE A 173 9.19 15.56 -11.58
C PHE A 173 8.22 16.21 -12.59
N SER A 174 8.44 17.49 -12.96
CA SER A 174 7.57 18.16 -13.94
C SER A 174 7.77 17.70 -15.38
N LYS A 175 8.79 16.86 -15.63
CA LYS A 175 9.11 16.28 -16.94
C LYS A 175 8.80 14.79 -17.01
N ALA A 176 8.45 14.16 -15.90
CA ALA A 176 8.18 12.73 -15.81
C ALA A 176 6.86 12.35 -16.49
N LEU A 177 6.76 11.09 -16.89
CA LEU A 177 5.53 10.47 -17.33
C LEU A 177 4.75 9.91 -16.13
N TYR A 178 3.45 10.17 -16.07
CA TYR A 178 2.56 9.67 -15.04
C TYR A 178 1.56 8.70 -15.65
N THR A 179 1.62 7.43 -15.26
CA THR A 179 0.78 6.36 -15.80
C THR A 179 -0.26 5.90 -14.79
N PHE A 180 -1.47 5.57 -15.27
CA PHE A 180 -2.59 5.09 -14.44
C PHE A 180 -3.23 3.88 -15.11
N ASP A 181 -3.34 2.76 -14.39
CA ASP A 181 -4.09 1.56 -14.79
C ASP A 181 -4.87 1.02 -13.57
N ILE A 182 -6.11 1.48 -13.40
CA ILE A 182 -6.95 1.20 -12.24
C ILE A 182 -8.43 1.31 -12.57
N GLY A 183 -9.25 0.53 -11.86
CA GLY A 183 -10.71 0.59 -11.92
C GLY A 183 -11.38 -0.75 -12.18
N GLN A 184 -10.62 -1.78 -12.58
CA GLN A 184 -11.12 -3.15 -12.73
C GLN A 184 -11.70 -3.67 -11.42
N ASN A 185 -10.96 -3.52 -10.32
CA ASN A 185 -11.38 -4.02 -9.01
C ASN A 185 -12.62 -3.29 -8.46
N ASP A 186 -12.85 -2.03 -8.81
CA ASP A 186 -14.07 -1.30 -8.45
C ASP A 186 -15.31 -1.92 -9.09
N ILE A 187 -15.20 -2.33 -10.37
CA ILE A 187 -16.31 -3.00 -11.06
C ILE A 187 -16.54 -4.40 -10.48
N VAL A 188 -15.48 -5.18 -10.26
CA VAL A 188 -15.58 -6.53 -9.68
C VAL A 188 -16.20 -6.48 -8.29
N THR A 189 -15.74 -5.55 -7.43
CA THR A 189 -16.33 -5.29 -6.11
C THR A 189 -17.78 -4.86 -6.23
N GLY A 190 -18.07 -3.98 -7.20
CA GLY A 190 -19.41 -3.50 -7.50
C GLY A 190 -20.38 -4.63 -7.85
N PHE A 191 -19.99 -5.59 -8.69
CA PHE A 191 -20.83 -6.73 -9.05
C PHE A 191 -21.13 -7.64 -7.87
N ARG A 192 -20.20 -7.77 -6.92
CA ARG A 192 -20.42 -8.55 -5.70
C ARG A 192 -21.41 -7.88 -4.73
N LYS A 193 -21.46 -6.55 -4.73
CA LYS A 193 -22.28 -5.76 -3.78
C LYS A 193 -23.61 -5.28 -4.33
N LEU A 194 -23.72 -5.04 -5.64
CA LEU A 194 -24.81 -4.30 -6.24
C LEU A 194 -25.39 -4.99 -7.49
N PRO A 195 -26.71 -4.95 -7.68
CA PRO A 195 -27.32 -5.23 -8.98
C PRO A 195 -26.78 -4.31 -10.07
N THR A 196 -26.70 -4.80 -11.31
CA THR A 196 -26.11 -4.07 -12.46
C THR A 196 -26.62 -2.63 -12.66
N PRO A 197 -27.93 -2.31 -12.53
CA PRO A 197 -28.40 -0.93 -12.67
C PRO A 197 -27.85 0.01 -11.58
N GLN A 198 -27.74 -0.46 -10.34
CA GLN A 198 -27.21 0.33 -9.22
C GLN A 198 -25.70 0.50 -9.35
N LEU A 199 -24.99 -0.55 -9.75
CA LEU A 199 -23.55 -0.47 -10.05
C LEU A 199 -23.27 0.59 -11.12
N ARG A 200 -24.06 0.63 -12.20
CA ARG A 200 -23.92 1.63 -13.26
C ARG A 200 -24.02 3.07 -12.72
N ALA A 201 -24.89 3.33 -11.75
CA ALA A 201 -25.04 4.63 -11.11
C ALA A 201 -23.91 4.93 -10.09
N ALA A 202 -23.33 3.88 -9.50
CA ALA A 202 -22.31 3.99 -8.46
C ALA A 202 -20.87 4.01 -9.01
N ILE A 203 -20.65 4.18 -10.32
CA ILE A 203 -19.32 4.19 -10.93
C ILE A 203 -18.44 5.33 -10.36
N PRO A 204 -17.19 5.05 -9.95
CA PRO A 204 -16.28 6.07 -9.41
C PRO A 204 -15.87 7.12 -10.43
N ASP A 205 -15.96 8.39 -10.03
CA ASP A 205 -15.23 9.46 -10.70
C ASP A 205 -13.75 9.38 -10.29
N ILE A 206 -12.86 9.60 -11.26
CA ILE A 206 -11.41 9.65 -11.02
C ILE A 206 -11.01 11.11 -10.79
N ARG A 207 -10.62 11.41 -9.55
CA ARG A 207 -10.03 12.71 -9.19
C ARG A 207 -8.51 12.62 -9.28
N LEU A 208 -7.96 12.94 -10.45
CA LEU A 208 -6.53 13.10 -10.63
C LEU A 208 -6.11 14.47 -10.07
N TYR A 209 -5.40 14.47 -8.95
CA TYR A 209 -4.83 15.69 -8.38
C TYR A 209 -3.37 15.45 -8.02
N HIS A 210 -2.46 15.91 -8.89
CA HIS A 210 -1.02 15.83 -8.60
C HIS A 210 -0.31 17.12 -8.97
N GLN A 211 0.03 17.87 -7.92
CA GLN A 211 0.69 19.16 -8.02
C GLN A 211 2.09 18.99 -8.64
N GLY A 212 2.23 19.39 -9.91
CA GLY A 212 3.49 19.40 -10.65
C GLY A 212 3.63 18.35 -11.74
N ALA A 213 2.74 17.36 -11.80
CA ALA A 213 2.68 16.40 -12.91
C ALA A 213 2.21 17.09 -14.20
N ARG A 214 2.74 16.69 -15.36
CA ARG A 214 2.51 17.38 -16.63
C ARG A 214 2.22 16.47 -17.81
N ALA A 215 2.70 15.23 -17.81
CA ALA A 215 2.43 14.26 -18.87
C ALA A 215 1.73 13.06 -18.27
N PHE A 216 0.45 12.86 -18.60
CA PHE A 216 -0.38 11.78 -18.10
C PHE A 216 -0.70 10.79 -19.23
N TRP A 217 -0.57 9.50 -18.94
CA TRP A 217 -0.87 8.38 -19.83
C TRP A 217 -1.81 7.42 -19.10
N ILE A 218 -3.11 7.60 -19.31
CA ILE A 218 -4.17 7.05 -18.47
C ILE A 218 -4.88 5.94 -19.24
N HIS A 219 -4.72 4.71 -18.75
CA HIS A 219 -5.39 3.54 -19.30
C HIS A 219 -6.84 3.50 -18.80
N ASN A 220 -7.73 3.11 -19.69
CA ASN A 220 -9.08 2.71 -19.31
C ASN A 220 -9.11 1.24 -18.86
N THR A 221 -10.23 0.79 -18.31
CA THR A 221 -10.37 -0.59 -17.83
C THR A 221 -10.59 -1.56 -18.99
N GLY A 222 -9.93 -2.72 -18.95
CA GLY A 222 -10.06 -3.80 -19.93
C GLY A 222 -11.46 -4.43 -20.06
N PRO A 223 -11.65 -5.36 -21.02
CA PRO A 223 -12.92 -6.06 -21.21
C PRO A 223 -13.11 -7.14 -20.14
N ILE A 224 -13.50 -6.74 -18.93
CA ILE A 224 -13.59 -7.61 -17.74
C ILE A 224 -14.51 -8.83 -17.93
N GLY A 225 -15.51 -8.73 -18.81
CA GLY A 225 -16.39 -9.86 -19.13
C GLY A 225 -15.71 -10.93 -19.98
N CYS A 226 -14.53 -10.64 -20.55
CA CYS A 226 -13.69 -11.59 -21.25
C CYS A 226 -12.61 -12.23 -20.36
N LEU A 227 -12.56 -11.91 -19.07
CA LEU A 227 -11.66 -12.60 -18.15
C LEU A 227 -12.17 -14.02 -17.89
N PRO A 228 -11.37 -15.07 -18.11
CA PRO A 228 -11.81 -16.45 -17.89
C PRO A 228 -12.39 -16.69 -16.49
N ALA A 229 -11.82 -16.06 -15.46
CA ALA A 229 -12.30 -16.17 -14.08
C ALA A 229 -13.74 -15.69 -13.88
N ALA A 230 -14.23 -14.75 -14.70
CA ALA A 230 -15.62 -14.31 -14.64
C ALA A 230 -16.61 -15.41 -15.08
N THR A 231 -16.12 -16.44 -15.79
CA THR A 231 -16.96 -17.48 -16.39
C THR A 231 -17.03 -18.79 -15.62
N PHE A 232 -16.20 -18.97 -14.58
CA PHE A 232 -16.05 -20.24 -13.84
C PHE A 232 -17.36 -20.87 -13.37
N TYR A 233 -18.31 -20.05 -12.93
CA TYR A 233 -19.57 -20.52 -12.34
C TYR A 233 -20.76 -20.44 -13.28
N ILE A 234 -20.54 -20.09 -14.56
CA ILE A 234 -21.63 -20.00 -15.54
C ILE A 234 -22.01 -21.41 -15.98
N ARG A 235 -23.25 -21.81 -15.70
CA ARG A 235 -23.87 -23.03 -16.23
C ARG A 235 -25.15 -22.68 -16.96
N ASN A 236 -25.38 -23.28 -18.13
CA ASN A 236 -26.63 -23.16 -18.88
C ASN A 236 -27.13 -21.70 -19.03
N SER A 237 -26.24 -20.78 -19.42
CA SER A 237 -26.61 -19.37 -19.56
C SER A 237 -27.67 -19.14 -20.63
N ASN A 238 -28.63 -18.25 -20.36
CA ASN A 238 -29.62 -17.83 -21.34
C ASN A 238 -28.98 -17.38 -22.67
N PRO A 239 -29.60 -17.67 -23.83
CA PRO A 239 -29.14 -17.16 -25.11
C PRO A 239 -28.87 -15.66 -25.07
N GLY A 240 -27.67 -15.26 -25.48
CA GLY A 240 -27.27 -13.86 -25.50
C GLY A 240 -26.58 -13.33 -24.24
N PHE A 241 -26.41 -14.14 -23.18
CA PHE A 241 -25.61 -13.78 -22.01
C PHE A 241 -24.12 -13.60 -22.34
N LEU A 242 -23.55 -14.59 -23.05
CA LEU A 242 -22.23 -14.51 -23.64
C LEU A 242 -22.30 -13.92 -25.06
N ASN A 243 -21.26 -13.22 -25.48
CA ASN A 243 -21.06 -12.89 -26.89
C ASN A 243 -20.44 -14.08 -27.65
N LYS A 244 -20.25 -13.95 -28.97
CA LYS A 244 -19.67 -15.02 -29.81
C LYS A 244 -18.21 -15.38 -29.50
N TYR A 245 -17.54 -14.60 -28.63
CA TYR A 245 -16.18 -14.83 -28.17
C TYR A 245 -16.13 -15.37 -26.74
N GLY A 246 -17.28 -15.74 -26.16
CA GLY A 246 -17.40 -16.28 -24.81
C GLY A 246 -17.34 -15.23 -23.69
N CYS A 247 -17.38 -13.93 -24.01
CA CYS A 247 -17.35 -12.88 -22.99
C CYS A 247 -18.75 -12.53 -22.47
N ILE A 248 -18.87 -12.25 -21.16
CA ILE A 248 -20.11 -11.82 -20.52
C ILE A 248 -20.47 -10.39 -20.94
N LYS A 249 -21.61 -10.23 -21.62
CA LYS A 249 -22.02 -8.91 -22.17
C LYS A 249 -22.28 -7.86 -21.09
N SER A 250 -22.96 -8.24 -20.00
CA SER A 250 -23.31 -7.29 -18.93
C SER A 250 -22.05 -6.72 -18.25
N HIS A 251 -21.04 -7.56 -18.05
CA HIS A 251 -19.77 -7.17 -17.46
C HIS A 251 -19.01 -6.18 -18.36
N ASN A 252 -18.87 -6.51 -19.65
CA ASN A 252 -18.28 -5.58 -20.62
C ASN A 252 -19.08 -4.28 -20.76
N SER A 253 -20.41 -4.31 -20.59
CA SER A 253 -21.23 -3.09 -20.66
C SER A 253 -20.94 -2.11 -19.52
N ILE A 254 -20.58 -2.62 -18.33
CA ILE A 254 -20.20 -1.77 -17.19
C ILE A 254 -18.77 -1.25 -17.37
N ALA A 255 -17.83 -2.06 -17.88
CA ALA A 255 -16.49 -1.59 -18.22
C ALA A 255 -16.54 -0.47 -19.27
N VAL A 256 -17.33 -0.64 -20.32
CA VAL A 256 -17.53 0.40 -21.35
C VAL A 256 -18.12 1.68 -20.76
N GLU A 257 -19.06 1.57 -19.81
CA GLU A 257 -19.66 2.73 -19.16
C GLU A 257 -18.67 3.46 -18.23
N LEU A 258 -17.86 2.73 -17.44
CA LEU A 258 -16.74 3.33 -16.68
C LEU A 258 -15.80 4.07 -17.63
N ASN A 259 -15.40 3.43 -18.73
CA ASN A 259 -14.48 4.00 -19.71
C ASN A 259 -15.06 5.26 -20.39
N ARG A 260 -16.38 5.29 -20.64
CA ARG A 260 -17.08 6.47 -21.17
C ARG A 260 -17.03 7.64 -20.17
N GLN A 261 -17.29 7.38 -18.89
CA GLN A 261 -17.22 8.40 -17.84
C GLN A 261 -15.78 8.89 -17.63
N LEU A 262 -14.81 7.98 -17.62
CA LEU A 262 -13.39 8.31 -17.54
C LEU A 262 -12.95 9.23 -18.69
N LYS A 263 -13.32 8.88 -19.93
CA LYS A 263 -13.02 9.68 -21.11
C LYS A 263 -13.64 11.08 -21.02
N ALA A 264 -14.88 11.19 -20.56
CA ALA A 264 -15.53 12.48 -20.33
C ALA A 264 -14.77 13.31 -19.28
N ARG A 265 -14.34 12.69 -18.17
CA ARG A 265 -13.52 13.37 -17.15
C ARG A 265 -12.17 13.83 -17.70
N MET A 266 -11.54 13.07 -18.60
CA MET A 266 -10.30 13.49 -19.26
C MET A 266 -10.47 14.74 -20.12
N HIS A 267 -11.61 14.88 -20.81
CA HIS A 267 -11.93 16.12 -21.53
C HIS A 267 -12.06 17.31 -20.58
N THR A 268 -12.74 17.15 -19.45
CA THR A 268 -12.85 18.21 -18.44
C THR A 268 -11.49 18.56 -17.83
N LEU A 269 -10.68 17.55 -17.47
CA LEU A 269 -9.35 17.77 -16.87
C LEU A 269 -8.40 18.50 -17.81
N ARG A 270 -8.47 18.29 -19.13
CA ARG A 270 -7.68 19.05 -20.12
C ARG A 270 -8.00 20.54 -20.08
N ALA A 271 -9.26 20.90 -19.81
CA ALA A 271 -9.69 22.29 -19.66
C ALA A 271 -9.30 22.86 -18.29
N GLU A 272 -9.42 22.07 -17.22
CA GLU A 272 -9.01 22.44 -15.86
C GLU A 272 -7.48 22.61 -15.74
N LEU A 273 -6.71 21.84 -16.51
CA LEU A 273 -5.25 21.77 -16.47
C LEU A 273 -4.63 22.06 -17.85
N PRO A 274 -4.73 23.30 -18.39
CA PRO A 274 -4.29 23.62 -19.75
C PRO A 274 -2.77 23.47 -19.98
N ARG A 275 -2.00 23.27 -18.90
CA ARG A 275 -0.55 23.04 -18.93
C ARG A 275 -0.16 21.57 -18.78
N ALA A 276 -1.12 20.68 -18.61
CA ALA A 276 -0.91 19.25 -18.58
C ALA A 276 -1.27 18.63 -19.94
N ALA A 277 -0.40 17.78 -20.47
CA ALA A 277 -0.74 16.84 -21.51
C ALA A 277 -1.38 15.62 -20.88
N ILE A 278 -2.65 15.39 -21.21
CA ILE A 278 -3.43 14.28 -20.67
C ILE A 278 -3.85 13.38 -21.83
N THR A 279 -3.24 12.20 -21.91
CA THR A 279 -3.52 11.20 -22.93
C THR A 279 -4.34 10.07 -22.33
N TYR A 280 -5.55 9.88 -22.86
CA TYR A 280 -6.40 8.73 -22.57
C TYR A 280 -6.02 7.58 -23.50
N VAL A 281 -5.95 6.36 -22.98
CA VAL A 281 -5.49 5.18 -23.71
C VAL A 281 -6.55 4.08 -23.61
N ASP A 282 -7.06 3.68 -24.77
CA ASP A 282 -8.14 2.70 -24.90
C ASP A 282 -7.59 1.26 -24.88
N ILE A 283 -7.13 0.83 -23.70
CA ILE A 283 -6.73 -0.54 -23.40
C ILE A 283 -7.87 -1.52 -23.67
N TYR A 284 -9.13 -1.17 -23.35
CA TYR A 284 -10.31 -1.99 -23.62
C TYR A 284 -10.33 -2.44 -25.09
N SER A 285 -10.25 -1.48 -26.01
CA SER A 285 -10.32 -1.79 -27.44
C SER A 285 -9.10 -2.58 -27.92
N ALA A 286 -7.89 -2.27 -27.41
CA ALA A 286 -6.68 -3.02 -27.74
C ALA A 286 -6.77 -4.49 -27.29
N GLN A 287 -7.13 -4.72 -26.03
CA GLN A 287 -7.30 -6.07 -25.46
C GLN A 287 -8.44 -6.84 -26.13
N TYR A 288 -9.58 -6.19 -26.36
CA TYR A 288 -10.71 -6.83 -27.05
C TYR A 288 -10.37 -7.17 -28.51
N HIS A 289 -9.54 -6.36 -29.17
CA HIS A 289 -9.01 -6.67 -30.50
C HIS A 289 -8.04 -7.86 -30.48
N LEU A 290 -7.21 -7.99 -29.45
CA LEU A 290 -6.38 -9.19 -29.27
C LEU A 290 -7.25 -10.44 -29.10
N ILE A 291 -8.21 -10.40 -28.17
CA ILE A 291 -9.13 -11.51 -27.87
C ILE A 291 -9.88 -11.98 -29.12
N ARG A 292 -10.48 -11.06 -29.88
CA ARG A 292 -11.30 -11.42 -31.05
C ARG A 292 -10.50 -11.99 -32.22
N ASN A 293 -9.18 -11.75 -32.26
CA ASN A 293 -8.28 -12.15 -33.33
C ASN A 293 -7.13 -13.03 -32.80
N ALA A 294 -7.31 -13.69 -31.65
CA ALA A 294 -6.24 -14.41 -30.95
C ALA A 294 -5.45 -15.36 -31.86
N GLN A 295 -6.17 -16.19 -32.63
CA GLN A 295 -5.57 -17.15 -33.56
C GLN A 295 -4.76 -16.48 -34.68
N ILE A 296 -5.19 -15.31 -35.17
CA ILE A 296 -4.47 -14.56 -36.21
C ILE A 296 -3.11 -14.08 -35.67
N TYR A 297 -3.05 -13.74 -34.39
CA TYR A 297 -1.84 -13.26 -33.73
C TYR A 297 -1.01 -14.38 -33.07
N GLY A 298 -1.33 -15.65 -33.36
CA GLY A 298 -0.57 -16.81 -32.87
C GLY A 298 -0.88 -17.22 -31.43
N PHE A 299 -1.95 -16.67 -30.83
CA PHE A 299 -2.46 -17.12 -29.55
C PHE A 299 -3.43 -18.30 -29.72
N SER A 300 -3.49 -19.15 -28.69
CA SER A 300 -4.46 -20.25 -28.58
C SER A 300 -5.88 -19.72 -28.33
N ASP A 301 -6.75 -20.56 -27.78
CA ASP A 301 -8.07 -20.12 -27.30
C ASP A 301 -7.93 -18.88 -26.39
N PRO A 302 -8.63 -17.76 -26.70
CA PRO A 302 -8.52 -16.52 -25.94
C PRO A 302 -8.99 -16.64 -24.49
N LEU A 303 -9.80 -17.63 -24.15
CA LEU A 303 -10.29 -17.87 -22.80
C LEU A 303 -9.53 -18.98 -22.07
N LYS A 304 -8.53 -19.59 -22.72
CA LYS A 304 -7.66 -20.57 -22.07
C LYS A 304 -6.78 -19.90 -21.02
N ILE A 305 -6.78 -20.48 -19.83
CA ILE A 305 -5.91 -20.11 -18.72
C ILE A 305 -4.62 -20.93 -18.82
N CYS A 306 -3.47 -20.27 -18.68
CA CYS A 306 -2.19 -20.99 -18.69
C CYS A 306 -1.82 -21.54 -17.31
N CYS A 307 -2.10 -20.85 -16.22
CA CYS A 307 -1.65 -21.20 -14.88
C CYS A 307 -2.81 -21.42 -13.92
N GLY A 308 -2.77 -22.53 -13.18
CA GLY A 308 -3.85 -22.98 -12.31
C GLY A 308 -4.67 -24.11 -12.92
N LEU A 309 -5.55 -24.69 -12.11
CA LEU A 309 -6.49 -25.74 -12.49
C LEU A 309 -7.91 -25.26 -12.23
N HIS A 310 -8.73 -25.12 -13.27
CA HIS A 310 -10.09 -24.57 -13.17
C HIS A 310 -11.09 -25.43 -13.98
N GLU A 311 -11.31 -26.66 -13.54
CA GLU A 311 -12.14 -27.65 -14.25
C GLU A 311 -13.18 -28.26 -13.31
N ASN A 312 -14.41 -28.49 -13.78
CA ASN A 312 -15.46 -29.21 -13.03
C ASN A 312 -15.74 -28.68 -11.61
N ASN A 313 -15.79 -27.35 -11.41
CA ASN A 313 -15.89 -26.66 -10.10
C ASN A 313 -14.68 -26.85 -9.17
N VAL A 314 -13.60 -27.44 -9.64
CA VAL A 314 -12.34 -27.50 -8.92
C VAL A 314 -11.51 -26.29 -9.34
N HIS A 315 -11.11 -25.48 -8.35
CA HIS A 315 -10.28 -24.30 -8.57
C HIS A 315 -9.03 -24.35 -7.69
N VAL A 316 -7.88 -24.55 -8.34
CA VAL A 316 -6.55 -24.42 -7.73
C VAL A 316 -5.87 -23.25 -8.43
N TRP A 317 -5.77 -22.13 -7.73
CA TRP A 317 -5.15 -20.93 -8.31
C TRP A 317 -3.68 -21.14 -8.62
N CYS A 318 -3.16 -20.35 -9.56
CA CYS A 318 -1.77 -20.36 -9.97
C CYS A 318 -0.82 -20.30 -8.76
N GLY A 319 0.12 -21.25 -8.67
CA GLY A 319 1.11 -21.30 -7.60
C GLY A 319 0.59 -21.79 -6.23
N GLN A 320 -0.71 -22.09 -6.10
CA GLN A 320 -1.28 -22.65 -4.86
C GLN A 320 -1.25 -24.17 -4.86
N ARG A 321 -1.23 -24.74 -3.66
CA ARG A 321 -1.42 -26.18 -3.40
C ARG A 321 -2.73 -26.37 -2.65
N THR A 322 -3.49 -27.39 -3.03
CA THR A 322 -4.69 -27.81 -2.29
C THR A 322 -4.83 -29.32 -2.32
N ILE A 323 -5.52 -29.88 -1.33
CA ILE A 323 -5.78 -31.32 -1.25
C ILE A 323 -7.17 -31.59 -1.81
N ILE A 324 -7.24 -32.36 -2.90
CA ILE A 324 -8.50 -32.77 -3.53
C ILE A 324 -8.52 -34.30 -3.56
N ASN A 325 -9.56 -34.90 -2.95
CA ASN A 325 -9.71 -36.35 -2.83
C ASN A 325 -8.46 -37.05 -2.25
N GLY A 326 -7.81 -36.43 -1.26
CA GLY A 326 -6.61 -36.96 -0.60
C GLY A 326 -5.31 -36.81 -1.39
N SER A 327 -5.34 -36.24 -2.61
CA SER A 327 -4.15 -35.93 -3.41
C SER A 327 -3.84 -34.44 -3.37
N GLU A 328 -2.58 -34.08 -3.16
CA GLU A 328 -2.13 -32.70 -3.31
C GLU A 328 -2.05 -32.33 -4.79
N ILE A 329 -2.73 -31.25 -5.16
CA ILE A 329 -2.73 -30.68 -6.51
C ILE A 329 -2.08 -29.29 -6.46
N PHE A 330 -1.14 -29.06 -7.37
CA PHE A 330 -0.48 -27.77 -7.55
C PHE A 330 -1.01 -27.05 -8.79
N GLY A 331 -1.38 -25.78 -8.65
CA GLY A 331 -1.78 -24.90 -9.76
C GLY A 331 -0.58 -24.53 -10.64
N ALA A 332 -0.14 -25.47 -11.47
CA ALA A 332 1.05 -25.33 -12.31
C ALA A 332 0.82 -24.42 -13.52
N ALA A 333 1.91 -23.96 -14.12
CA ALA A 333 1.91 -23.26 -15.40
C ALA A 333 1.80 -24.24 -16.58
N CYS A 334 1.17 -23.80 -17.66
CA CYS A 334 1.12 -24.52 -18.92
C CYS A 334 2.50 -24.58 -19.59
N GLY A 335 2.71 -25.55 -20.47
CA GLY A 335 4.00 -25.73 -21.16
C GLY A 335 4.35 -24.67 -22.20
N ALA A 336 3.41 -23.81 -22.60
CA ALA A 336 3.61 -22.81 -23.67
C ALA A 336 2.93 -21.45 -23.36
N PRO A 337 3.37 -20.73 -22.30
CA PRO A 337 2.75 -19.48 -21.88
C PRO A 337 2.75 -18.39 -22.97
N ALA A 338 3.73 -18.42 -23.87
CA ALA A 338 3.84 -17.49 -25.01
C ALA A 338 2.64 -17.56 -25.99
N THR A 339 1.84 -18.63 -25.93
CA THR A 339 0.65 -18.81 -26.77
C THR A 339 -0.66 -18.48 -26.05
N CYS A 340 -0.63 -18.16 -24.76
CA CYS A 340 -1.84 -17.88 -23.98
C CYS A 340 -2.05 -16.37 -23.82
N ILE A 341 -3.31 -15.91 -23.91
CA ILE A 341 -3.65 -14.53 -23.56
C ILE A 341 -3.73 -14.38 -22.04
N SER A 342 -4.49 -15.26 -21.40
CA SER A 342 -4.66 -15.25 -19.95
C SER A 342 -3.60 -16.09 -19.25
N TRP A 343 -2.94 -15.49 -18.26
CA TRP A 343 -2.03 -16.19 -17.37
C TRP A 343 -2.79 -17.02 -16.35
N ASP A 344 -3.56 -16.40 -15.45
CA ASP A 344 -4.19 -17.05 -14.29
C ASP A 344 -5.73 -16.92 -14.26
N GLY A 345 -6.32 -16.52 -15.38
CA GLY A 345 -7.77 -16.28 -15.50
C GLY A 345 -8.20 -14.84 -15.20
N VAL A 346 -7.32 -14.01 -14.63
CA VAL A 346 -7.55 -12.58 -14.40
C VAL A 346 -6.51 -11.74 -15.13
N HIS A 347 -5.24 -12.12 -15.01
CA HIS A 347 -4.12 -11.36 -15.56
C HIS A 347 -3.68 -11.88 -16.92
N TYR A 348 -3.04 -11.01 -17.68
CA TYR A 348 -2.55 -11.30 -19.01
C TYR A 348 -1.13 -11.90 -18.93
N SER A 349 -0.83 -12.82 -19.84
CA SER A 349 0.54 -13.30 -20.01
C SER A 349 1.46 -12.18 -20.47
N GLN A 350 2.77 -12.33 -20.28
CA GLN A 350 3.76 -11.42 -20.81
C GLN A 350 3.61 -11.25 -22.33
N ALA A 351 3.36 -12.34 -23.07
CA ALA A 351 3.20 -12.29 -24.52
C ALA A 351 2.02 -11.40 -24.92
N ALA A 352 0.90 -11.52 -24.20
CA ALA A 352 -0.27 -10.67 -24.42
C ALA A 352 -0.02 -9.21 -23.99
N ASN A 353 0.64 -8.99 -22.86
CA ASN A 353 1.06 -7.66 -22.41
C ASN A 353 1.97 -6.97 -23.43
N GLN A 354 2.91 -7.71 -24.01
CA GLN A 354 3.80 -7.20 -25.06
C GLN A 354 3.02 -6.80 -26.31
N TRP A 355 2.09 -7.66 -26.74
CA TRP A 355 1.25 -7.38 -27.88
C TRP A 355 0.44 -6.10 -27.65
N VAL A 356 -0.22 -5.97 -26.49
CA VAL A 356 -1.01 -4.77 -26.14
C VAL A 356 -0.12 -3.53 -26.10
N ALA A 357 1.03 -3.60 -25.42
CA ALA A 357 1.99 -2.50 -25.34
C ALA A 357 2.40 -2.00 -26.74
N ASN A 358 2.81 -2.90 -27.64
CA ASN A 358 3.22 -2.55 -28.99
C ASN A 358 2.14 -1.80 -29.78
N HIS A 359 0.86 -2.06 -29.50
CA HIS A 359 -0.26 -1.44 -30.19
C HIS A 359 -0.71 -0.12 -29.57
N ILE A 360 -0.45 0.12 -28.29
CA ILE A 360 -0.86 1.38 -27.63
C ILE A 360 0.24 2.45 -27.69
N LEU A 361 1.52 2.06 -27.70
CA LEU A 361 2.67 2.98 -27.62
C LEU A 361 2.81 3.88 -28.87
N ASN A 362 2.31 3.43 -30.02
CA ASN A 362 2.30 4.21 -31.26
C ASN A 362 1.17 5.28 -31.29
N GLY A 363 0.28 5.27 -30.30
CA GLY A 363 -0.83 6.21 -30.17
C GLY A 363 -2.12 5.84 -30.91
N SER A 364 -2.20 4.69 -31.60
CA SER A 364 -3.40 4.32 -32.37
C SER A 364 -4.64 4.08 -31.52
N PHE A 365 -4.45 3.73 -30.24
CA PHE A 365 -5.51 3.60 -29.24
C PHE A 365 -5.54 4.78 -28.26
N SER A 366 -4.95 5.92 -28.61
CA SER A 366 -4.90 7.07 -27.72
C SER A 366 -5.80 8.22 -28.17
N ASP A 367 -6.28 8.99 -27.21
CA ASP A 367 -6.96 10.26 -27.40
C ASP A 367 -6.20 11.32 -26.59
N PRO A 368 -5.65 12.38 -27.21
CA PRO A 368 -5.49 12.52 -28.66
C PRO A 368 -4.56 11.44 -29.24
N PRO A 369 -4.67 11.08 -30.54
CA PRO A 369 -3.86 10.03 -31.16
C PRO A 369 -2.40 10.49 -31.26
N MET A 370 -1.59 10.12 -30.27
CA MET A 370 -0.18 10.48 -30.20
C MET A 370 0.65 9.33 -29.63
N PRO A 371 1.82 9.03 -30.24
CA PRO A 371 2.77 8.10 -29.63
C PRO A 371 3.16 8.54 -28.23
N ILE A 372 3.45 7.58 -27.34
CA ILE A 372 3.84 7.86 -25.96
C ILE A 372 5.08 8.78 -25.89
N ALA A 373 6.03 8.58 -26.80
CA ALA A 373 7.22 9.40 -26.96
C ALA A 373 6.92 10.82 -27.46
N ARG A 374 5.66 11.25 -27.60
CA ARG A 374 5.26 12.61 -28.00
C ARG A 374 4.24 13.26 -27.05
N ALA A 375 4.04 12.70 -25.86
CA ALA A 375 3.20 13.32 -24.83
C ALA A 375 3.86 14.64 -24.33
N TYR A 376 3.43 15.77 -24.90
CA TYR A 376 4.01 17.11 -24.78
C TYR A 376 4.29 17.58 -23.34
N THR A 377 5.43 18.27 -23.11
CA THR A 377 5.78 18.89 -21.81
C THR A 377 6.03 20.40 -21.96
N GLY A 378 5.22 21.26 -21.34
CA GLY A 378 5.45 22.71 -21.22
C GLY A 378 5.58 23.16 -19.75
N GLY A 379 6.68 23.82 -19.38
CA GLY A 379 7.04 24.16 -17.99
C GLY A 379 6.56 25.52 -17.47
N ILE A 380 6.27 25.60 -16.15
CA ILE A 380 6.83 26.43 -15.02
C ILE A 380 6.11 25.92 -13.73
N ALA A 381 6.84 25.87 -12.61
CA ALA A 381 6.51 25.18 -11.35
C ALA A 381 5.87 26.09 -10.27
N ALA A 382 5.06 25.48 -9.39
CA ALA A 382 4.75 25.95 -8.03
C ALA A 382 4.24 24.75 -7.19
N ALA A 383 4.52 24.77 -5.88
CA ALA A 383 4.41 23.66 -4.93
C ALA A 383 3.32 23.88 -3.86
N PHE A 384 2.88 22.78 -3.20
CA PHE A 384 2.64 22.56 -1.75
C PHE A 384 1.29 21.92 -1.37
N TYR A 385 1.35 20.78 -0.65
CA TYR A 385 0.94 20.63 0.77
C TYR A 385 1.67 19.41 1.41
N PRO A 386 2.16 19.44 2.66
CA PRO A 386 2.80 18.30 3.33
C PRO A 386 1.85 17.50 4.25
N PRO A 387 2.32 16.35 4.79
CA PRO A 387 1.63 15.54 5.78
C PRO A 387 1.36 16.31 7.09
N ALA A 388 0.35 15.89 7.84
CA ALA A 388 -0.23 16.63 8.95
C ALA A 388 0.70 16.78 10.18
N SER A 389 1.12 18.04 10.44
CA SER A 389 1.43 18.58 11.77
C SER A 389 0.27 18.28 12.74
N PRO A 390 0.46 18.08 14.06
CA PRO A 390 1.65 18.38 14.88
C PRO A 390 2.49 17.19 15.36
N CYS A 391 2.26 15.96 14.89
CA CYS A 391 3.06 14.81 15.33
C CYS A 391 4.56 14.99 15.01
N GLY A 392 5.45 14.74 15.97
CA GLY A 392 6.90 14.94 15.84
C GLY A 392 7.43 16.35 16.12
N GLU A 393 6.58 17.29 16.57
CA GLU A 393 6.96 18.69 16.82
C GLU A 393 8.04 18.89 17.90
N THR A 394 8.09 18.08 18.96
CA THR A 394 8.99 18.32 20.10
C THR A 394 10.43 17.87 19.88
N TYR A 395 10.64 16.82 19.07
CA TYR A 395 11.98 16.27 18.83
C TYR A 395 12.42 16.35 17.37
N PHE A 396 11.57 15.93 16.43
CA PHE A 396 11.93 15.90 15.01
C PHE A 396 11.70 17.25 14.32
N HIS A 397 10.88 18.11 14.93
CA HIS A 397 10.45 19.41 14.41
C HIS A 397 9.81 19.34 13.02
N ARG A 398 9.24 18.17 12.69
CA ARG A 398 8.50 17.85 11.46
C ARG A 398 7.70 16.55 11.65
N PRO A 399 6.66 16.30 10.83
CA PRO A 399 5.99 15.01 10.76
C PRO A 399 6.98 13.86 10.49
N ALA A 400 7.23 13.05 11.52
CA ALA A 400 8.20 11.96 11.47
C ALA A 400 7.55 10.57 11.36
N GLY A 401 6.22 10.49 11.23
CA GLY A 401 5.49 9.23 11.16
C GLY A 401 5.41 8.47 12.49
N ARG A 402 5.59 9.16 13.63
CA ARG A 402 5.38 8.63 14.98
C ARG A 402 4.05 9.17 15.50
N ALA A 403 3.23 8.30 16.10
CA ALA A 403 1.98 8.70 16.76
C ALA A 403 2.29 9.28 18.15
N SER A 404 3.03 10.39 18.18
CA SER A 404 3.48 11.11 19.38
C SER A 404 3.95 12.50 18.94
N ASP A 405 4.11 13.43 19.88
CA ASP A 405 4.77 14.71 19.66
C ASP A 405 6.27 14.55 19.37
N GLY A 406 6.86 13.38 19.64
CA GLY A 406 8.28 13.11 19.38
C GLY A 406 8.62 11.62 19.28
N ARG A 407 9.57 11.18 20.10
CA ARG A 407 10.11 9.80 20.13
C ARG A 407 9.16 8.83 20.81
N LEU A 408 9.18 7.58 20.36
CA LEU A 408 8.47 6.44 20.97
C LEU A 408 9.37 5.68 21.94
N ILE A 409 8.80 4.79 22.75
CA ILE A 409 9.55 3.91 23.68
C ILE A 409 10.69 3.19 22.95
N ILE A 410 10.44 2.64 21.76
CA ILE A 410 11.46 1.93 20.97
C ILE A 410 12.64 2.82 20.55
N ASP A 411 12.42 4.12 20.32
CA ASP A 411 13.50 5.06 19.99
C ASP A 411 14.42 5.24 21.20
N PHE A 412 13.87 5.33 22.41
CA PHE A 412 14.65 5.40 23.66
C PHE A 412 15.35 4.08 24.00
N LEU A 413 14.75 2.93 23.69
CA LEU A 413 15.42 1.63 23.84
C LEU A 413 16.63 1.52 22.90
N ALA A 414 16.50 2.00 21.66
CA ALA A 414 17.61 2.05 20.71
C ALA A 414 18.73 2.97 21.22
N GLU A 415 18.40 4.16 21.71
CA GLU A 415 19.37 5.09 22.34
C GLU A 415 20.10 4.45 23.53
N HIS A 416 19.36 3.78 24.42
CA HIS A 416 19.92 3.09 25.59
C HIS A 416 20.93 1.99 25.19
N LEU A 417 20.68 1.31 24.07
CA LEU A 417 21.55 0.26 23.53
C LEU A 417 22.68 0.82 22.64
N GLY A 418 22.76 2.14 22.44
CA GLY A 418 23.74 2.77 21.55
C GLY A 418 23.49 2.46 20.06
N LEU A 419 22.25 2.14 19.68
CA LEU A 419 21.84 1.82 18.33
C LEU A 419 21.20 3.05 17.65
N PRO A 420 21.28 3.17 16.31
CA PRO A 420 20.52 4.18 15.58
C PRO A 420 19.02 3.86 15.62
N TYR A 421 18.18 4.87 15.36
CA TYR A 421 16.74 4.65 15.21
C TYR A 421 16.44 3.68 14.07
N LEU A 422 15.46 2.81 14.31
CA LEU A 422 15.05 1.79 13.36
C LEU A 422 14.36 2.41 12.14
N SER A 423 14.74 1.95 10.95
CA SER A 423 14.03 2.30 9.71
C SER A 423 12.74 1.48 9.60
N PRO A 424 11.60 2.10 9.25
CA PRO A 424 10.39 1.34 8.93
C PRO A 424 10.62 0.39 7.75
N TYR A 425 10.10 -0.83 7.81
CA TYR A 425 10.34 -1.83 6.76
C TYR A 425 9.70 -1.46 5.41
N LEU A 426 8.53 -0.82 5.42
CA LEU A 426 7.84 -0.39 4.20
C LEU A 426 8.25 1.01 3.72
N ASP A 427 9.17 1.68 4.42
CA ASP A 427 9.80 2.90 3.90
C ASP A 427 10.92 2.49 2.94
N SER A 428 10.86 2.99 1.72
CA SER A 428 11.83 2.67 0.67
C SER A 428 12.93 3.69 0.51
N ILE A 429 12.80 4.86 1.15
CA ILE A 429 13.74 5.96 0.96
C ILE A 429 14.70 6.02 2.14
N GLU A 430 15.98 5.79 1.86
CA GLU A 430 17.08 5.84 2.83
C GLU A 430 17.06 4.82 3.97
N SER A 431 16.12 3.88 3.95
CA SER A 431 16.09 2.79 4.90
C SER A 431 17.44 2.08 5.03
N ASN A 432 17.87 1.95 6.28
CA ASN A 432 19.09 1.27 6.66
C ASN A 432 18.77 0.26 7.76
N TYR A 433 18.84 -1.00 7.38
CA TYR A 433 18.52 -2.14 8.24
C TYR A 433 19.76 -2.74 8.89
N ARG A 434 20.94 -2.11 8.75
CA ARG A 434 22.20 -2.62 9.30
C ARG A 434 22.11 -2.92 10.80
N HIS A 435 21.34 -2.12 11.53
CA HIS A 435 21.16 -2.23 12.98
C HIS A 435 19.72 -2.57 13.37
N GLY A 436 18.93 -3.12 12.44
CA GLY A 436 17.54 -3.52 12.67
C GLY A 436 16.52 -2.77 11.81
N ALA A 437 15.29 -3.28 11.81
CA ALA A 437 14.15 -2.73 11.07
C ALA A 437 12.94 -2.65 12.01
N ASN A 438 12.04 -1.70 11.77
CA ASN A 438 10.77 -1.60 12.46
C ASN A 438 9.63 -2.07 11.54
N PHE A 439 8.92 -3.12 11.97
CA PHE A 439 7.79 -3.69 11.24
C PHE A 439 6.42 -3.22 11.77
N ALA A 440 6.40 -2.48 12.88
CA ALA A 440 5.18 -2.05 13.53
C ALA A 440 4.39 -1.04 12.67
N THR A 441 3.06 -1.12 12.77
CA THR A 441 2.15 -0.14 12.16
C THR A 441 1.09 0.26 13.18
N GLY A 442 0.63 1.52 13.14
CA GLY A 442 -0.45 1.99 13.99
C GLY A 442 -1.73 1.16 13.76
N GLY A 443 -2.53 0.93 14.80
CA GLY A 443 -3.77 0.14 14.76
C GLY A 443 -3.60 -1.34 14.38
N ALA A 444 -2.38 -1.89 14.38
CA ALA A 444 -2.14 -3.32 14.12
C ALA A 444 -2.69 -4.22 15.23
N THR A 445 -3.28 -5.33 14.81
CA THR A 445 -3.81 -6.38 15.68
C THR A 445 -2.95 -7.64 15.58
N VAL A 446 -3.01 -8.51 16.59
CA VAL A 446 -2.44 -9.86 16.50
C VAL A 446 -3.22 -10.68 15.47
N MET A 447 -4.55 -10.61 15.53
CA MET A 447 -5.43 -11.30 14.60
C MET A 447 -5.50 -10.59 13.25
N ARG A 448 -5.76 -11.34 12.17
CA ARG A 448 -6.07 -10.72 10.88
C ARG A 448 -7.37 -9.91 11.00
N PRO A 449 -7.39 -8.65 10.52
CA PRO A 449 -8.58 -7.83 10.60
C PRO A 449 -9.63 -8.25 9.57
N ASN A 450 -10.89 -8.08 9.94
CA ASN A 450 -12.06 -8.13 9.05
C ASN A 450 -12.71 -6.75 8.87
N GLU A 451 -11.93 -5.68 9.11
CA GLU A 451 -12.37 -4.30 9.01
C GLU A 451 -11.31 -3.44 8.35
N SER A 452 -11.76 -2.40 7.66
CA SER A 452 -10.90 -1.45 6.99
C SER A 452 -10.30 -0.42 7.95
N TRP A 453 -9.01 -0.11 7.76
CA TRP A 453 -8.32 1.02 8.40
C TRP A 453 -9.09 2.32 8.26
N PHE A 454 -9.68 2.56 7.08
CA PHE A 454 -10.33 3.83 6.76
C PHE A 454 -11.68 4.03 7.44
N GLU A 455 -12.28 2.96 7.95
CA GLU A 455 -13.56 3.05 8.67
C GLU A 455 -13.38 2.89 10.17
N ASN A 456 -12.52 1.96 10.59
CA ASN A 456 -12.44 1.54 11.98
C ASN A 456 -11.04 1.68 12.60
N GLY A 457 -10.06 2.23 11.86
CA GLY A 457 -8.70 2.43 12.35
C GLY A 457 -7.90 1.15 12.57
N VAL A 458 -8.35 0.01 12.01
CA VAL A 458 -7.70 -1.30 12.16
C VAL A 458 -6.72 -1.53 11.00
N SER A 459 -5.46 -1.77 11.31
CA SER A 459 -4.40 -1.89 10.29
C SER A 459 -4.44 -3.25 9.59
N PRO A 460 -4.20 -3.27 8.27
CA PRO A 460 -4.10 -4.52 7.50
C PRO A 460 -2.80 -5.30 7.79
N PHE A 461 -1.85 -4.73 8.54
CA PHE A 461 -0.56 -5.35 8.85
C PHE A 461 -0.59 -5.99 10.25
N SER A 462 -1.33 -7.09 10.37
CA SER A 462 -1.38 -7.89 11.61
C SER A 462 0.01 -8.45 11.99
N LEU A 463 0.15 -8.98 13.21
CA LEU A 463 1.43 -9.55 13.68
C LEU A 463 2.02 -10.56 12.69
N GLU A 464 1.18 -11.41 12.10
CA GLU A 464 1.61 -12.35 11.07
C GLU A 464 2.24 -11.66 9.85
N ILE A 465 1.65 -10.57 9.36
CA ILE A 465 2.21 -9.81 8.23
C ILE A 465 3.53 -9.14 8.62
N GLN A 466 3.65 -8.64 9.84
CA GLN A 466 4.90 -8.06 10.34
C GLN A 466 6.01 -9.13 10.45
N VAL A 467 5.68 -10.36 10.83
CA VAL A 467 6.61 -11.49 10.83
C VAL A 467 6.96 -11.95 9.41
N GLU A 468 6.01 -11.90 8.48
CA GLU A 468 6.30 -12.15 7.06
C GLU A 468 7.23 -11.07 6.48
N HIS A 469 7.06 -9.79 6.86
CA HIS A 469 8.00 -8.72 6.48
C HIS A 469 9.42 -8.99 6.99
N TYR A 470 9.57 -9.44 8.23
CA TYR A 470 10.86 -9.89 8.75
C TYR A 470 11.44 -11.06 7.95
N THR A 471 10.60 -12.04 7.63
CA THR A 471 10.98 -13.20 6.83
C THR A 471 11.50 -12.76 5.45
N GLN A 472 10.80 -11.84 4.79
CA GLN A 472 11.23 -11.26 3.52
C GLN A 472 12.54 -10.47 3.65
N LEU A 473 12.70 -9.64 4.70
CA LEU A 473 13.96 -8.93 4.98
C LEU A 473 15.13 -9.92 5.09
N LYS A 474 14.95 -11.01 5.84
CA LYS A 474 15.96 -12.05 6.04
C LYS A 474 16.29 -12.75 4.73
N ASP A 475 15.28 -13.26 4.02
CA ASP A 475 15.49 -14.05 2.80
C ASP A 475 16.17 -13.20 1.70
N ARG A 476 15.82 -11.91 1.61
CA ARG A 476 16.47 -10.97 0.70
C ARG A 476 17.89 -10.61 1.14
N THR A 477 18.13 -10.52 2.45
CA THR A 477 19.47 -10.35 3.00
C THR A 477 20.36 -11.51 2.59
N ASP A 478 19.93 -12.74 2.83
CA ASP A 478 20.66 -13.95 2.44
C ASP A 478 20.94 -13.97 0.93
N TYR A 479 19.95 -13.61 0.11
CA TYR A 479 20.12 -13.48 -1.34
C TYR A 479 21.21 -12.47 -1.73
N PHE A 480 21.18 -11.24 -1.19
CA PHE A 480 22.13 -10.20 -1.58
C PHE A 480 23.56 -10.47 -1.10
N TYR A 481 23.73 -11.13 0.05
CA TYR A 481 25.02 -11.62 0.51
C TYR A 481 25.56 -12.73 -0.40
N LYS A 482 24.74 -13.74 -0.75
CA LYS A 482 25.11 -14.79 -1.71
C LYS A 482 25.46 -14.22 -3.09
N ALA A 483 24.73 -13.21 -3.54
CA ALA A 483 24.96 -12.52 -4.81
C ALA A 483 26.14 -11.52 -4.78
N LYS A 484 26.84 -11.37 -3.65
CA LYS A 484 27.97 -10.46 -3.44
C LYS A 484 27.66 -9.00 -3.84
N LYS A 485 26.43 -8.54 -3.60
CA LYS A 485 25.98 -7.18 -3.92
C LYS A 485 26.40 -6.20 -2.82
N HIS A 486 27.70 -5.92 -2.72
CA HIS A 486 28.29 -5.12 -1.64
C HIS A 486 27.68 -3.73 -1.43
N SER A 487 27.14 -3.10 -2.48
CA SER A 487 26.47 -1.80 -2.38
C SER A 487 25.11 -1.87 -1.65
N VAL A 488 24.47 -3.03 -1.63
CA VAL A 488 23.19 -3.29 -0.95
C VAL A 488 23.45 -3.84 0.45
N THR A 489 24.36 -4.80 0.61
CA THR A 489 24.60 -5.48 1.89
C THR A 489 25.13 -4.57 3.00
N LYS A 490 25.74 -3.42 2.66
CA LYS A 490 26.15 -2.39 3.64
C LYS A 490 24.99 -1.84 4.48
N ARG A 491 23.76 -1.89 3.95
CA ARG A 491 22.53 -1.40 4.62
C ARG A 491 21.66 -2.53 5.14
N LEU A 492 22.15 -3.77 5.13
CA LEU A 492 21.41 -4.94 5.58
C LEU A 492 22.07 -5.51 6.85
N PRO A 493 21.29 -6.21 7.71
CA PRO A 493 21.85 -6.99 8.80
C PRO A 493 22.93 -7.93 8.26
N ARG A 494 23.97 -8.23 9.04
CA ARG A 494 24.83 -9.36 8.68
C ARG A 494 24.06 -10.65 8.99
N PRO A 495 24.13 -11.70 8.15
CA PRO A 495 23.45 -12.96 8.43
C PRO A 495 23.77 -13.53 9.82
N GLU A 496 25.02 -13.38 10.28
CA GLU A 496 25.46 -13.79 11.62
C GLU A 496 24.83 -12.97 12.76
N ASP A 497 24.46 -11.71 12.52
CA ASP A 497 23.89 -10.83 13.56
C ASP A 497 22.45 -11.22 13.92
N ILE A 498 21.73 -11.92 13.02
CA ILE A 498 20.30 -12.25 13.19
C ILE A 498 20.07 -13.02 14.50
N SER A 499 20.94 -13.99 14.79
CA SER A 499 20.87 -14.81 16.01
C SER A 499 21.19 -14.05 17.30
N THR A 500 21.74 -12.84 17.19
CA THR A 500 22.08 -11.96 18.32
C THR A 500 21.19 -10.72 18.39
N ALA A 501 20.24 -10.59 17.47
CA ALA A 501 19.34 -9.44 17.40
C ALA A 501 18.27 -9.52 18.50
N LEU A 502 17.84 -8.35 18.97
CA LEU A 502 16.75 -8.18 19.92
C LEU A 502 15.43 -7.99 19.17
N PHE A 503 14.47 -8.89 19.40
CA PHE A 503 13.12 -8.83 18.85
C PHE A 503 12.17 -8.25 19.89
N THR A 504 11.83 -6.97 19.75
CA THR A 504 10.84 -6.29 20.61
C THR A 504 9.44 -6.45 20.04
N ILE A 505 8.47 -6.91 20.84
CA ILE A 505 7.08 -7.10 20.40
C ILE A 505 6.14 -6.35 21.34
N ASP A 506 5.43 -5.34 20.84
CA ASP A 506 4.40 -4.56 21.54
C ASP A 506 3.14 -4.52 20.66
N ILE A 507 2.20 -5.44 20.91
CA ILE A 507 0.98 -5.63 20.12
C ILE A 507 -0.09 -6.34 20.97
N GLY A 508 -1.38 -6.17 20.62
CA GLY A 508 -2.51 -6.78 21.32
C GLY A 508 -3.53 -5.76 21.86
N GLN A 509 -3.10 -4.52 22.16
CA GLN A 509 -3.99 -3.47 22.64
C GLN A 509 -5.14 -3.19 21.67
N ASN A 510 -4.87 -3.22 20.36
CA ASN A 510 -5.88 -2.96 19.33
C ASN A 510 -6.88 -4.12 19.19
N ASP A 511 -6.49 -5.37 19.48
CA ASP A 511 -7.41 -6.51 19.52
C ASP A 511 -8.43 -6.33 20.64
N ILE A 512 -7.97 -5.88 21.81
CA ILE A 512 -8.83 -5.56 22.97
C ILE A 512 -9.71 -4.34 22.66
N ALA A 513 -9.14 -3.27 22.09
CA ALA A 513 -9.90 -2.08 21.71
C ALA A 513 -11.01 -2.40 20.71
N ALA A 514 -10.72 -3.23 19.71
CA ALA A 514 -11.70 -3.70 18.74
C ALA A 514 -12.78 -4.58 19.41
N GLY A 515 -12.39 -5.42 20.37
CA GLY A 515 -13.31 -6.20 21.21
C GLY A 515 -14.26 -5.33 22.03
N ILE A 516 -13.75 -4.31 22.73
CA ILE A 516 -14.54 -3.34 23.52
C ILE A 516 -15.62 -2.68 22.67
N ARG A 517 -15.32 -2.38 21.40
CA ARG A 517 -16.24 -1.69 20.49
C ARG A 517 -17.34 -2.60 19.94
N LYS A 518 -17.15 -3.92 19.91
CA LYS A 518 -18.04 -4.86 19.16
C LYS A 518 -18.66 -5.97 19.99
N LEU A 519 -18.01 -6.37 21.08
CA LEU A 519 -18.31 -7.61 21.78
C LEU A 519 -18.76 -7.31 23.22
N SER A 520 -19.63 -8.18 23.73
CA SER A 520 -19.91 -8.22 25.16
C SER A 520 -18.62 -8.53 25.93
N PHE A 521 -18.55 -8.13 27.21
CA PHE A 521 -17.39 -8.41 28.04
C PHE A 521 -17.06 -9.91 28.12
N ASP A 522 -18.06 -10.77 28.20
CA ASP A 522 -17.87 -12.22 28.23
C ASP A 522 -17.34 -12.77 26.90
N ASP A 523 -17.78 -12.21 25.76
CA ASP A 523 -17.28 -12.63 24.45
C ASP A 523 -15.87 -12.11 24.17
N GLN A 524 -15.49 -10.94 24.72
CA GLN A 524 -14.11 -10.47 24.69
C GLN A 524 -13.18 -11.46 25.39
N LYS A 525 -13.55 -11.91 26.60
CA LYS A 525 -12.78 -12.92 27.35
C LYS A 525 -12.64 -14.24 26.58
N LYS A 526 -13.68 -14.67 25.87
CA LYS A 526 -13.62 -15.88 25.02
C LYS A 526 -12.71 -15.73 23.81
N ALA A 527 -12.46 -14.50 23.34
CA ALA A 527 -11.55 -14.24 22.23
C ALA A 527 -10.06 -14.25 22.64
N VAL A 528 -9.75 -13.90 23.90
CA VAL A 528 -8.36 -13.80 24.41
C VAL A 528 -7.51 -15.05 24.11
N PRO A 529 -7.97 -16.29 24.35
CA PRO A 529 -7.15 -17.48 24.09
C PRO A 529 -6.70 -17.61 22.63
N GLN A 530 -7.57 -17.23 21.68
CA GLN A 530 -7.23 -17.28 20.25
C GLN A 530 -6.20 -16.20 19.90
N ILE A 531 -6.34 -15.00 20.45
CA ILE A 531 -5.39 -13.90 20.26
C ILE A 531 -4.00 -14.31 20.79
N VAL A 532 -3.93 -14.85 22.01
CA VAL A 532 -2.66 -15.27 22.61
C VAL A 532 -2.03 -16.44 21.86
N SER A 533 -2.83 -17.43 21.42
CA SER A 533 -2.35 -18.54 20.61
C SER A 533 -1.74 -18.07 19.28
N GLN A 534 -2.40 -17.12 18.59
CA GLN A 534 -1.84 -16.52 17.38
C GLN A 534 -0.57 -15.71 17.68
N TYR A 535 -0.51 -15.00 18.81
CA TYR A 535 0.69 -14.27 19.25
C TYR A 535 1.90 -15.22 19.37
N THR A 536 1.73 -16.31 20.12
CA THR A 536 2.83 -17.25 20.41
C THR A 536 3.24 -18.05 19.17
N ALA A 537 2.30 -18.38 18.28
CA ALA A 537 2.62 -18.97 16.99
C ALA A 537 3.60 -18.08 16.18
N GLN A 538 3.41 -16.76 16.19
CA GLN A 538 4.31 -15.84 15.49
C GLN A 538 5.72 -15.76 16.14
N ILE A 539 5.83 -15.90 17.46
CA ILE A 539 7.14 -16.05 18.13
C ILE A 539 7.86 -17.32 17.65
N GLN A 540 7.13 -18.43 17.54
CA GLN A 540 7.70 -19.69 17.04
C GLN A 540 8.19 -19.55 15.58
N VAL A 541 7.47 -18.82 14.72
CA VAL A 541 7.94 -18.51 13.35
C VAL A 541 9.22 -17.68 13.38
N LEU A 542 9.29 -16.62 14.19
CA LEU A 542 10.51 -15.81 14.33
C LEU A 542 11.70 -16.66 14.82
N TYR A 543 11.46 -17.57 15.78
CA TYR A 543 12.46 -18.50 16.28
C TYR A 543 13.00 -19.44 15.18
N GLN A 544 12.09 -20.04 14.40
CA GLN A 544 12.44 -20.88 13.24
C GLN A 544 13.23 -20.11 12.19
N ARG A 545 12.97 -18.79 12.06
CA ARG A 545 13.66 -17.87 11.18
C ARG A 545 14.91 -17.22 11.82
N GLY A 546 15.40 -17.74 12.94
CA GLY A 546 16.69 -17.39 13.53
C GLY A 546 16.64 -16.41 14.71
N GLY A 547 15.46 -15.95 15.12
CA GLY A 547 15.30 -15.12 16.31
C GLY A 547 15.68 -15.90 17.58
N ARG A 548 16.40 -15.25 18.49
CA ARG A 548 16.88 -15.88 19.75
C ARG A 548 16.67 -15.02 20.99
N THR A 549 16.47 -13.71 20.85
CA THR A 549 16.24 -12.83 22.01
C THR A 549 14.95 -12.05 21.81
N PHE A 550 13.97 -12.28 22.67
CA PHE A 550 12.64 -11.68 22.59
C PHE A 550 12.37 -10.83 23.82
N TRP A 551 11.95 -9.58 23.58
CA TRP A 551 11.56 -8.60 24.60
C TRP A 551 10.09 -8.23 24.40
N ILE A 552 9.24 -8.92 25.14
CA ILE A 552 7.79 -8.97 24.91
C ILE A 552 7.09 -8.03 25.89
N HIS A 553 6.43 -7.01 25.33
CA HIS A 553 5.58 -6.08 26.09
C HIS A 553 4.18 -6.67 26.21
N ASN A 554 3.62 -6.63 27.41
CA ASN A 554 2.19 -6.84 27.60
C ASN A 554 1.39 -5.56 27.24
N THR A 555 0.06 -5.65 27.21
CA THR A 555 -0.77 -4.47 26.88
C THR A 555 -0.90 -3.52 28.07
N GLY A 556 -1.04 -2.22 27.78
CA GLY A 556 -1.26 -1.18 28.79
C GLY A 556 -2.67 -1.17 29.39
N PRO A 557 -2.92 -0.32 30.41
CA PRO A 557 -4.23 -0.19 31.05
C PRO A 557 -5.19 0.59 30.17
N ILE A 558 -5.82 -0.10 29.22
CA ILE A 558 -6.65 0.50 28.17
C ILE A 558 -7.84 1.32 28.73
N GLY A 559 -8.40 0.92 29.87
CA GLY A 559 -9.47 1.65 30.55
C GLY A 559 -9.02 2.98 31.16
N CYS A 560 -7.72 3.23 31.27
CA CYS A 560 -7.16 4.49 31.74
C CYS A 560 -6.86 5.48 30.60
N LEU A 561 -6.98 5.08 29.34
CA LEU A 561 -6.75 5.99 28.22
C LEU A 561 -7.80 7.11 28.24
N PRO A 562 -7.44 8.38 27.99
CA PRO A 562 -8.39 9.47 28.00
C PRO A 562 -9.60 9.27 27.08
N VAL A 563 -9.45 8.61 25.92
CA VAL A 563 -10.60 8.30 25.05
C VAL A 563 -11.64 7.38 25.72
N ALA A 564 -11.24 6.57 26.70
CA ALA A 564 -12.15 5.71 27.46
C ALA A 564 -12.90 6.48 28.55
N THR A 565 -12.32 7.56 29.08
CA THR A 565 -12.85 8.29 30.25
C THR A 565 -13.49 9.63 29.89
N VAL A 566 -13.06 10.32 28.82
CA VAL A 566 -13.51 11.67 28.45
C VAL A 566 -15.02 11.78 28.16
N LYS A 567 -15.66 10.66 27.80
CA LYS A 567 -17.10 10.59 27.50
C LYS A 567 -17.93 10.06 28.68
N VAL A 568 -17.30 9.67 29.78
CA VAL A 568 -17.99 9.11 30.96
C VAL A 568 -18.56 10.26 31.80
N LYS A 569 -19.89 10.28 31.95
CA LYS A 569 -20.61 11.21 32.83
C LYS A 569 -21.45 10.41 33.82
N ASP A 570 -21.42 10.83 35.08
CA ASP A 570 -22.21 10.26 36.18
C ASP A 570 -22.18 8.71 36.22
N PRO A 571 -20.98 8.09 36.23
CA PRO A 571 -20.87 6.64 36.17
C PRO A 571 -21.53 5.99 37.39
N VAL A 572 -22.17 4.83 37.18
CA VAL A 572 -22.68 4.03 38.29
C VAL A 572 -21.53 3.60 39.22
N PRO A 573 -21.76 3.47 40.54
CA PRO A 573 -20.74 3.00 41.47
C PRO A 573 -20.09 1.69 40.99
N GLY A 574 -18.76 1.64 40.96
CA GLY A 574 -17.98 0.48 40.51
C GLY A 574 -17.70 0.41 39.00
N TYR A 575 -18.18 1.36 38.20
CA TYR A 575 -17.83 1.46 36.77
C TYR A 575 -16.37 1.92 36.57
N LEU A 576 -15.94 2.92 37.34
CA LEU A 576 -14.54 3.34 37.42
C LEU A 576 -13.86 2.66 38.61
N ASP A 577 -12.57 2.40 38.49
CA ASP A 577 -11.72 2.05 39.63
C ASP A 577 -11.44 3.28 40.52
N GLU A 578 -10.70 3.07 41.61
CA GLU A 578 -10.37 4.14 42.58
C GLU A 578 -9.52 5.27 41.99
N HIS A 579 -8.94 5.05 40.81
CA HIS A 579 -8.10 6.00 40.09
C HIS A 579 -8.80 6.65 38.89
N GLY A 580 -10.08 6.33 38.65
CA GLY A 580 -10.88 6.93 37.57
C GLY A 580 -10.77 6.22 36.23
N CYS A 581 -10.18 5.02 36.17
CA CYS A 581 -10.10 4.22 34.94
C CYS A 581 -11.33 3.31 34.78
N VAL A 582 -11.75 3.03 33.55
CA VAL A 582 -12.87 2.11 33.26
C VAL A 582 -12.48 0.68 33.65
N LYS A 583 -13.07 0.18 34.74
CA LYS A 583 -12.66 -1.09 35.37
C LYS A 583 -12.80 -2.29 34.45
N SER A 584 -13.95 -2.42 33.79
CA SER A 584 -14.21 -3.55 32.90
C SER A 584 -13.26 -3.61 31.70
N GLN A 585 -12.78 -2.47 31.19
CA GLN A 585 -11.82 -2.44 30.10
C GLN A 585 -10.42 -2.90 30.58
N ASN A 586 -10.01 -2.46 31.78
CA ASN A 586 -8.78 -2.92 32.40
C ASN A 586 -8.84 -4.42 32.78
N ASP A 587 -9.99 -4.93 33.21
CA ASP A 587 -10.17 -6.35 33.52
C ASP A 587 -9.88 -7.27 32.30
N VAL A 588 -10.21 -6.83 31.08
CA VAL A 588 -9.87 -7.58 29.84
C VAL A 588 -8.38 -7.47 29.52
N ALA A 589 -7.77 -6.30 29.69
CA ALA A 589 -6.32 -6.12 29.52
C ALA A 589 -5.51 -7.00 30.47
N VAL A 590 -5.92 -7.08 31.74
CA VAL A 590 -5.29 -7.95 32.75
C VAL A 590 -5.45 -9.42 32.39
N GLU A 591 -6.63 -9.85 31.91
CA GLU A 591 -6.85 -11.24 31.48
C GLU A 591 -5.96 -11.61 30.27
N PHE A 592 -5.86 -10.73 29.27
CA PHE A 592 -4.95 -10.91 28.15
C PHE A 592 -3.49 -11.01 28.60
N ASN A 593 -3.04 -10.11 29.47
CA ASN A 593 -1.68 -10.09 29.99
C ASN A 593 -1.34 -11.35 30.78
N LYS A 594 -2.28 -11.85 31.57
CA LYS A 594 -2.14 -13.10 32.33
C LYS A 594 -1.94 -14.30 31.39
N GLN A 595 -2.85 -14.49 30.42
CA GLN A 595 -2.74 -15.60 29.48
C GLN A 595 -1.47 -15.52 28.61
N LEU A 596 -1.10 -14.31 28.18
CA LEU A 596 0.16 -14.09 27.45
C LEU A 596 1.38 -14.49 28.29
N LYS A 597 1.42 -14.11 29.57
CA LYS A 597 2.51 -14.49 30.47
C LYS A 597 2.59 -16.00 30.65
N ASP A 598 1.45 -16.66 30.88
CA ASP A 598 1.39 -18.11 31.05
C ASP A 598 1.93 -18.86 29.81
N GLU A 599 1.58 -18.41 28.60
CA GLU A 599 2.09 -18.99 27.36
C GLU A 599 3.57 -18.65 27.11
N ILE A 600 4.06 -17.47 27.51
CA ILE A 600 5.49 -17.15 27.44
C ILE A 600 6.32 -18.06 28.34
N VAL A 601 5.82 -18.39 29.54
CA VAL A 601 6.48 -19.33 30.43
C VAL A 601 6.59 -20.71 29.78
N LYS A 602 5.55 -21.18 29.08
CA LYS A 602 5.60 -22.43 28.29
C LYS A 602 6.60 -22.33 27.14
N LEU A 603 6.58 -21.25 26.36
CA LEU A 603 7.50 -21.04 25.25
C LEU A 603 8.98 -21.07 25.66
N ARG A 604 9.33 -20.60 26.87
CA ARG A 604 10.71 -20.68 27.38
C ARG A 604 11.21 -22.13 27.46
N SER A 605 10.32 -23.08 27.75
CA SER A 605 10.65 -24.51 27.80
C SER A 605 10.70 -25.17 26.42
N GLU A 606 9.86 -24.70 25.49
CA GLU A 606 9.80 -25.24 24.13
C GLU A 606 10.93 -24.71 23.23
N LEU A 607 11.27 -23.43 23.39
CA LEU A 607 12.25 -22.72 22.56
C LEU A 607 13.59 -22.63 23.30
N SER A 608 14.20 -23.79 23.52
CA SER A 608 15.37 -23.93 24.40
C SER A 608 16.59 -23.08 23.99
N GLU A 609 16.73 -22.62 22.75
CA GLU A 609 17.82 -21.71 22.36
C GLU A 609 17.50 -20.23 22.56
N ALA A 610 16.25 -19.89 22.91
CA ALA A 610 15.79 -18.50 23.02
C ALA A 610 15.83 -17.96 24.44
N ALA A 611 16.19 -16.68 24.58
CA ALA A 611 15.89 -15.87 25.75
C ALA A 611 14.58 -15.12 25.49
N ILE A 612 13.56 -15.36 26.32
CA ILE A 612 12.23 -14.75 26.17
C ILE A 612 11.90 -13.96 27.44
N ILE A 613 11.96 -12.64 27.37
CA ILE A 613 11.73 -11.73 28.48
C ILE A 613 10.34 -11.11 28.34
N TYR A 614 9.52 -11.25 29.37
CA TYR A 614 8.21 -10.61 29.48
C TYR A 614 8.38 -9.29 30.24
N VAL A 615 7.73 -8.22 29.78
CA VAL A 615 7.83 -6.88 30.36
C VAL A 615 6.42 -6.40 30.73
N ASP A 616 6.25 -6.07 32.01
CA ASP A 616 4.97 -5.63 32.56
C ASP A 616 4.71 -4.14 32.32
N MET A 617 4.43 -3.82 31.06
CA MET A 617 4.04 -2.48 30.62
C MET A 617 2.73 -1.99 31.26
N TYR A 618 1.80 -2.89 31.58
CA TYR A 618 0.55 -2.55 32.27
C TYR A 618 0.84 -1.82 33.56
N SER A 619 1.60 -2.44 34.47
CA SER A 619 1.88 -1.88 35.79
C SER A 619 2.66 -0.56 35.68
N VAL A 620 3.65 -0.48 34.78
CA VAL A 620 4.45 0.73 34.54
C VAL A 620 3.58 1.89 34.03
N LYS A 621 2.74 1.64 33.02
CA LYS A 621 1.85 2.65 32.44
C LYS A 621 0.75 3.06 33.43
N TYR A 622 0.24 2.12 34.22
CA TYR A 622 -0.75 2.40 35.26
C TYR A 622 -0.17 3.28 36.36
N GLU A 623 1.04 2.99 36.84
CA GLU A 623 1.76 3.84 37.80
C GLU A 623 1.94 5.26 37.27
N LEU A 624 2.36 5.41 36.00
CA LEU A 624 2.53 6.74 35.39
C LEU A 624 1.23 7.55 35.39
N ILE A 625 0.10 6.91 35.04
CA ILE A 625 -1.19 7.61 34.97
C ILE A 625 -1.69 7.96 36.37
N THR A 626 -1.70 6.98 37.28
CA THR A 626 -2.24 7.15 38.64
C THR A 626 -1.39 8.07 39.52
N ASN A 627 -0.08 8.14 39.26
CA ASN A 627 0.88 8.96 40.01
C ASN A 627 1.43 10.16 39.20
N GLY A 628 0.83 10.48 38.05
CA GLY A 628 1.44 11.38 37.06
C GLY A 628 1.78 12.77 37.60
N LYS A 629 0.96 13.34 38.49
CA LYS A 629 1.24 14.63 39.13
C LYS A 629 2.55 14.63 39.91
N ASN A 630 2.84 13.55 40.64
CA ASN A 630 4.08 13.42 41.40
C ASN A 630 5.29 13.11 40.48
N GLN A 631 5.03 12.64 39.26
CA GLN A 631 6.04 12.41 38.22
C GLN A 631 6.25 13.65 37.32
N GLY A 632 5.60 14.78 37.60
CA GLY A 632 5.74 16.03 36.85
C GLY A 632 4.74 16.24 35.70
N PHE A 633 3.70 15.41 35.59
CA PHE A 633 2.63 15.56 34.60
C PHE A 633 1.40 16.27 35.21
N GLU A 634 1.03 17.41 34.64
CA GLU A 634 -0.02 18.30 35.17
C GLU A 634 -1.41 17.66 35.12
N ASN A 635 -1.71 16.97 34.01
CA ASN A 635 -3.00 16.32 33.78
C ASN A 635 -2.83 14.91 33.20
N PRO A 636 -2.79 13.87 34.04
CA PRO A 636 -2.59 12.48 33.60
C PRO A 636 -3.69 11.92 32.69
N PHE A 637 -4.91 12.47 32.77
CA PHE A 637 -6.05 12.11 31.91
C PHE A 637 -6.32 13.14 30.81
N GLY A 638 -5.49 14.17 30.69
CA GLY A 638 -5.61 15.19 29.66
C GLY A 638 -5.21 14.68 28.27
N ILE A 639 -5.84 15.24 27.25
CA ILE A 639 -5.48 15.02 25.84
C ILE A 639 -4.79 16.29 25.34
N CYS A 640 -3.57 16.17 24.80
CA CYS A 640 -2.85 17.32 24.27
C CYS A 640 -3.31 17.73 22.87
N CYS A 641 -3.50 16.75 21.99
CA CYS A 641 -3.71 16.96 20.57
C CYS A 641 -5.05 16.42 20.10
N GLY A 642 -5.81 17.26 19.41
CA GLY A 642 -7.16 16.94 18.97
C GLY A 642 -8.24 17.49 19.90
N TYR A 643 -9.49 17.34 19.48
CA TYR A 643 -10.67 17.77 20.24
C TYR A 643 -11.61 16.58 20.43
N HIS A 644 -11.75 16.13 21.68
CA HIS A 644 -12.57 14.98 22.04
C HIS A 644 -13.62 15.39 23.06
N GLY A 645 -14.89 15.11 22.75
CA GLY A 645 -16.01 15.44 23.62
C GLY A 645 -17.26 14.61 23.31
N ILE A 646 -18.38 14.97 23.94
CA ILE A 646 -19.65 14.30 23.68
C ILE A 646 -20.20 14.77 22.33
N GLY A 647 -20.32 13.83 21.39
CA GLY A 647 -20.90 14.05 20.07
C GLY A 647 -19.92 14.51 18.99
N TYR A 648 -18.63 14.63 19.29
CA TYR A 648 -17.60 14.99 18.32
C TYR A 648 -16.22 14.41 18.68
N ASP A 649 -15.48 13.99 17.66
CA ASP A 649 -14.07 13.59 17.73
C ASP A 649 -13.33 14.22 16.54
N VAL A 650 -12.41 15.14 16.81
CA VAL A 650 -11.49 15.70 15.81
C VAL A 650 -10.07 15.26 16.18
N TRP A 651 -9.62 14.19 15.53
CA TRP A 651 -8.31 13.61 15.77
C TRP A 651 -7.17 14.59 15.47
N CYS A 652 -6.06 14.38 16.16
CA CYS A 652 -4.83 15.15 16.01
C CYS A 652 -4.42 15.32 14.53
N GLY A 653 -4.13 16.55 14.11
CA GLY A 653 -3.73 16.90 12.74
C GLY A 653 -4.86 16.91 11.70
N ASN A 654 -6.10 16.59 12.08
CA ASN A 654 -7.24 16.63 11.18
C ASN A 654 -8.09 17.90 11.37
N LYS A 655 -8.83 18.26 10.33
CA LYS A 655 -9.92 19.22 10.41
C LYS A 655 -11.23 18.47 10.63
N GLY A 656 -12.10 19.01 11.48
CA GLY A 656 -13.41 18.45 11.75
C GLY A 656 -14.41 19.54 12.12
N ASN A 657 -15.68 19.19 12.21
CA ASN A 657 -16.72 20.13 12.61
C ASN A 657 -17.09 19.90 14.08
N VAL A 658 -16.99 20.94 14.90
CA VAL A 658 -17.45 20.94 16.29
C VAL A 658 -18.48 22.05 16.45
N ASN A 659 -19.70 21.69 16.82
CA ASN A 659 -20.83 22.62 17.01
C ASN A 659 -21.08 23.57 15.82
N GLY A 660 -20.94 23.08 14.59
CA GLY A 660 -21.16 23.86 13.37
C GLY A 660 -19.93 24.60 12.85
N SER A 661 -18.82 24.63 13.60
CA SER A 661 -17.58 25.33 13.23
C SER A 661 -16.48 24.35 12.81
N GLU A 662 -15.75 24.64 11.72
CA GLU A 662 -14.54 23.89 11.37
C GLU A 662 -13.44 24.20 12.38
N VAL A 663 -12.91 23.17 13.03
CA VAL A 663 -11.78 23.23 13.95
C VAL A 663 -10.65 22.34 13.45
N PHE A 664 -9.41 22.74 13.74
CA PHE A 664 -8.22 21.94 13.48
C PHE A 664 -7.76 21.31 14.79
N GLY A 665 -7.61 19.98 14.84
CA GLY A 665 -7.08 19.23 15.98
C GLY A 665 -5.58 19.49 16.19
N GLY A 666 -5.24 20.69 16.66
CA GLY A 666 -3.86 21.08 17.00
C GLY A 666 -3.39 20.52 18.35
N SER A 667 -2.13 20.79 18.69
CA SER A 667 -1.49 20.43 19.95
C SER A 667 -1.75 21.44 21.07
N CYS A 668 -1.58 21.00 22.30
CA CYS A 668 -1.61 21.83 23.50
C CYS A 668 -0.30 22.65 23.64
N GLU A 669 -0.31 23.71 24.45
CA GLU A 669 0.85 24.60 24.60
C GLU A 669 2.10 23.91 25.17
N ASN A 670 1.92 22.90 26.04
CA ASN A 670 3.03 22.18 26.69
C ASN A 670 2.87 20.65 26.58
N PRO A 671 3.26 20.04 25.45
CA PRO A 671 3.19 18.57 25.27
C PRO A 671 4.03 17.78 26.29
N SER A 672 5.07 18.38 26.87
CA SER A 672 5.93 17.74 27.88
C SER A 672 5.25 17.57 29.24
N GLY A 673 4.17 18.33 29.52
CA GLY A 673 3.46 18.32 30.79
C GLY A 673 2.32 17.30 30.88
N VAL A 674 2.10 16.48 29.85
CA VAL A 674 0.94 15.59 29.72
C VAL A 674 1.35 14.16 29.41
N VAL A 675 0.59 13.19 29.93
CA VAL A 675 0.86 11.76 29.69
C VAL A 675 0.39 11.34 28.30
N SER A 676 -0.81 11.78 27.90
CA SER A 676 -1.40 11.41 26.62
C SER A 676 -1.26 12.52 25.58
N TRP A 677 -0.76 12.13 24.40
CA TRP A 677 -0.69 12.97 23.24
C TRP A 677 -2.07 13.20 22.64
N ASP A 678 -2.76 12.17 22.15
CA ASP A 678 -4.01 12.29 21.40
C ASP A 678 -5.19 11.52 22.02
N GLY A 679 -5.05 11.16 23.30
CA GLY A 679 -6.03 10.39 24.05
C GLY A 679 -5.88 8.88 23.92
N VAL A 680 -5.03 8.40 23.01
CA VAL A 680 -4.65 6.98 22.90
C VAL A 680 -3.15 6.81 23.09
N HIS A 681 -2.37 7.62 22.38
CA HIS A 681 -0.91 7.53 22.39
C HIS A 681 -0.29 8.39 23.49
N TYR A 682 0.93 8.03 23.87
CA TYR A 682 1.70 8.71 24.91
C TYR A 682 2.54 9.84 24.30
N SER A 683 2.75 10.91 25.08
CA SER A 683 3.68 11.98 24.73
C SER A 683 5.14 11.48 24.71
N GLU A 684 6.05 12.22 24.09
CA GLU A 684 7.49 11.95 24.09
C GLU A 684 8.02 11.85 25.53
N ALA A 685 7.57 12.75 26.41
CA ALA A 685 7.96 12.77 27.81
C ALA A 685 7.48 11.52 28.56
N ALA A 686 6.25 11.09 28.32
CA ALA A 686 5.71 9.85 28.90
C ALA A 686 6.42 8.61 28.33
N ASN A 687 6.68 8.55 27.02
CA ASN A 687 7.43 7.46 26.39
C ASN A 687 8.84 7.34 26.98
N ARG A 688 9.51 8.48 27.25
CA ARG A 688 10.82 8.50 27.89
C ARG A 688 10.77 7.96 29.31
N TRP A 689 9.78 8.40 30.09
CA TRP A 689 9.61 7.94 31.48
C TRP A 689 9.40 6.42 31.52
N ILE A 690 8.53 5.90 30.65
CA ILE A 690 8.25 4.46 30.55
C ILE A 690 9.51 3.70 30.15
N ALA A 691 10.22 4.15 29.11
CA ALA A 691 11.45 3.51 28.65
C ALA A 691 12.49 3.41 29.77
N ASN A 692 12.71 4.51 30.51
CA ASN A 692 13.66 4.54 31.62
C ASN A 692 13.29 3.56 32.75
N ARG A 693 12.01 3.23 32.92
CA ARG A 693 11.56 2.29 33.96
C ARG A 693 11.72 0.83 33.59
N ILE A 694 11.78 0.51 32.30
CA ILE A 694 11.83 -0.90 31.84
C ILE A 694 13.24 -1.38 31.47
N VAL A 695 14.16 -0.46 31.17
CA VAL A 695 15.52 -0.81 30.67
C VAL A 695 16.37 -1.57 31.70
N ASP A 696 16.16 -1.35 33.00
CA ASP A 696 16.91 -2.03 34.07
C ASP A 696 16.41 -3.45 34.37
N GLY A 697 15.26 -3.83 33.80
CA GLY A 697 14.65 -5.14 33.98
C GLY A 697 13.83 -5.31 35.26
N SER A 698 13.68 -4.28 36.10
CA SER A 698 12.90 -4.34 37.34
C SER A 698 11.43 -4.72 37.12
N SER A 699 10.90 -4.33 35.96
CA SER A 699 9.52 -4.62 35.50
C SER A 699 9.48 -5.79 34.51
N SER A 700 10.51 -6.64 34.49
CA SER A 700 10.60 -7.79 33.59
C SER A 700 10.60 -9.12 34.35
N ASP A 701 10.14 -10.16 33.66
CA ASP A 701 10.24 -11.54 34.09
C ASP A 701 10.98 -12.32 32.98
N PRO A 702 12.12 -12.96 33.27
CA PRO A 702 12.93 -12.79 34.48
C PRO A 702 13.45 -11.35 34.62
N PRO A 703 13.79 -10.87 35.84
CA PRO A 703 14.17 -9.47 36.09
C PRO A 703 15.58 -9.15 35.58
N ILE A 704 15.69 -8.89 34.28
CA ILE A 704 16.96 -8.74 33.56
C ILE A 704 16.94 -7.46 32.74
N ALA A 705 17.97 -6.64 32.90
CA ALA A 705 18.16 -5.44 32.11
C ALA A 705 18.19 -5.76 30.60
N ILE A 706 17.65 -4.87 29.77
CA ILE A 706 17.59 -5.06 28.31
C ILE A 706 18.97 -5.28 27.69
N SER A 707 20.02 -4.67 28.26
CA SER A 707 21.42 -4.83 27.86
C SER A 707 21.99 -6.23 28.12
N ARG A 708 21.30 -7.06 28.92
CA ARG A 708 21.66 -8.44 29.26
C ARG A 708 20.64 -9.46 28.75
N ALA A 709 19.61 -9.02 28.02
CA ALA A 709 18.53 -9.87 27.54
C ALA A 709 19.00 -11.01 26.62
N CYS A 710 20.14 -10.85 25.94
CA CYS A 710 20.70 -11.86 25.03
C CYS A 710 21.28 -13.10 25.74
N HIS A 711 21.43 -13.07 27.06
CA HIS A 711 21.93 -14.20 27.83
C HIS A 711 20.79 -15.14 28.22
N LYS A 712 20.82 -16.36 27.66
CA LYS A 712 19.94 -17.45 28.08
C LYS A 712 20.10 -17.69 29.59
N GLN A 713 18.98 -17.74 30.30
CA GLN A 713 18.95 -18.15 31.69
C GLN A 713 18.87 -19.68 31.73
N ILE A 714 19.74 -20.30 32.53
CA ILE A 714 19.73 -21.75 32.80
C ILE A 714 18.58 -22.09 33.73
#